data_AF-A0A8J3ZHX3-F1
#
_entry.id   AF-A0A8J3ZHX3-F1
#
_cell.length_a   1.000
_cell.length_b   1.000
_cell.length_c   1.000
_cell.angle_alpha   90.00
_cell.angle_beta   90.00
_cell.angle_gamma   90.00
#
_symmetry.space_group_name_H-M   'P 1'
#
loop_
_entity.id
_entity.type
_entity.pdbx_description
1 polymer ?
#
loop_
_entity_poly.entity_id
_entity_poly.type
_entity_poly.pdbx_seq_one_letter_code
_entity_poly.pdbx_strand_id
1 'polypeptide(L)'
;MVAEALMRVTVSRLRAAITAVTTAAATLVAVTVASPPAAAYADPNAMTDAAFFAELNLDHPGLGAVRTRVQAGDYAGAKTELLAYHRARTTPVYFPSGTVPITAPLTSTPDELVNYVFRWDDGQSRTFPVGDIDWSYHWSPSNPAEFGGPHYYVIDLIMTSSLVPAYTALPAGDPKRSVYADTWLKFALEFIRDMGNTNDGLGPEPDHAGSNRLDMAKRLTAWLSGFAAFRTDPVYDANANIALLKYAWQMADRLYATIEGTSGNNWYMSIARSIFSAGVYFPEFKDAANWRMRGEGATYKYMSRNVKNDGFNGETTENYHAYALALANNVMKLGAMNGYQVLAPLAQQLERGAETLAYMSLPNFEMPQIGDSSTVTPNNRQLLLDYAGYYNRPDIAWIASQGASGTRPTTTSVLHPNSYAAMRTGWSPGDNYLLVENSDTSYAGSHNHPDDLSLVAYAYGKRLLVDPGVYDYATTGPGVWLRETTEAHNTVEVNNNPQANIERKHVSWRSNSGFDFYHGRHRDYAPIQHDRKVMFVKPGLWIVSDLMTGGSSGVTNAYEQLWHVPPTTLTTDATTKRVRTNFAGEANLTVLPADPSTVTMQVRNGNYSPQPNQVSPAPYVAYSKSAVGATSFDTVLYPEPAGVARNVSVTRIATGVAATTATALRIAPGDGTTGTYYLSHEATPATRSFGGFGFDGEVSYVERDAAGALVSVDVARGSLLTDGGVDLVRASAPVADLSVTFQGTTLALAANDLLPGTVTLYAPAATAVTLNGAPVAFTRTGDHVTVTAPAPPGTGTTVLTDAFDIGGLTSRTWTFDSSSDGLAPEAGTWTVQGGTYRQTNSAQADARTLTASHWTDLLVQAKVTTVAANGSSTGVSLYARYQDANHHYQFRYYTGGGSNQLQIVKNFVGPDGPTSTVLASTAFTMNHNTTYTLKAVATGNTLRLFVDGAAKLTAYDTDILIGSAGLGTQRRDASFDDLLVTEVADGDTWSVGRGYFLINNSELLADDASAADSLVLSRRQNDLFDVAASARVKVVAWGSGSRAGLTVRTLGTNDAYRFVAYNAGSERRLRIERVMGGLITQAAPVVLADKAFAFSTGTSYTFTAVARRGTLTFLVDGVPQLTARDPLLTRGGVGLYASTAQVRFDDVRLDTLG
;
A
#
# COMPACT_ATOMS: atom_id res chain seq x y z
N MET A 1 -32.75 -43.84 3.99
CA MET A 1 -32.84 -44.97 3.05
C MET A 1 -32.87 -44.57 1.57
N VAL A 2 -33.58 -43.52 1.13
CA VAL A 2 -33.49 -43.04 -0.28
C VAL A 2 -32.19 -42.25 -0.55
N ALA A 3 -31.64 -41.56 0.45
CA ALA A 3 -30.34 -40.86 0.35
C ALA A 3 -29.14 -41.82 0.25
N GLU A 4 -29.18 -42.98 0.90
CA GLU A 4 -28.14 -44.03 0.77
C GLU A 4 -28.19 -44.75 -0.58
N ALA A 5 -29.37 -44.87 -1.19
CA ALA A 5 -29.53 -45.44 -2.52
C ALA A 5 -28.99 -44.52 -3.62
N LEU A 6 -29.19 -43.19 -3.50
CA LEU A 6 -28.58 -42.22 -4.42
C LEU A 6 -27.05 -42.18 -4.29
N MET A 7 -26.51 -42.28 -3.07
CA MET A 7 -25.06 -42.24 -2.86
C MET A 7 -24.35 -43.49 -3.40
N ARG A 8 -24.99 -44.67 -3.37
CA ARG A 8 -24.45 -45.90 -3.96
C ARG A 8 -24.49 -45.92 -5.49
N VAL A 9 -25.48 -45.26 -6.11
CA VAL A 9 -25.55 -45.12 -7.59
C VAL A 9 -24.52 -44.10 -8.10
N THR A 10 -24.26 -43.02 -7.37
CA THR A 10 -23.27 -42.00 -7.76
C THR A 10 -21.83 -42.50 -7.59
N VAL A 11 -21.53 -43.27 -6.54
CA VAL A 11 -20.19 -43.87 -6.32
C VAL A 11 -19.90 -45.01 -7.30
N SER A 12 -20.92 -45.75 -7.75
CA SER A 12 -20.81 -46.78 -8.80
C SER A 12 -20.51 -46.17 -10.18
N ARG A 13 -21.13 -45.03 -10.51
CA ARG A 13 -20.85 -44.32 -11.78
C ARG A 13 -19.51 -43.60 -11.77
N LEU A 14 -19.05 -43.10 -10.61
CA LEU A 14 -17.72 -42.52 -10.47
C LEU A 14 -16.62 -43.59 -10.61
N ARG A 15 -16.81 -44.80 -10.06
CA ARG A 15 -15.86 -45.91 -10.23
C ARG A 15 -15.82 -46.41 -11.67
N ALA A 16 -16.95 -46.47 -12.39
CA ALA A 16 -16.96 -46.84 -13.81
C ALA A 16 -16.30 -45.77 -14.71
N ALA A 17 -16.43 -44.49 -14.39
CA ALA A 17 -15.73 -43.41 -15.10
C ALA A 17 -14.22 -43.39 -14.81
N ILE A 18 -13.82 -43.68 -13.57
CA ILE A 18 -12.40 -43.72 -13.17
C ILE A 18 -11.70 -44.97 -13.73
N THR A 19 -12.39 -46.10 -13.88
CA THR A 19 -11.83 -47.31 -14.53
C THR A 19 -11.79 -47.19 -16.06
N ALA A 20 -12.73 -46.50 -16.70
CA ALA A 20 -12.67 -46.20 -18.13
C ALA A 20 -11.55 -45.20 -18.51
N VAL A 21 -11.18 -44.30 -17.58
CA VAL A 21 -10.07 -43.35 -17.77
C VAL A 21 -8.69 -43.97 -17.49
N THR A 22 -8.62 -45.09 -16.76
CA THR A 22 -7.35 -45.77 -16.42
C THR A 22 -7.00 -46.98 -17.29
N THR A 23 -7.84 -47.36 -18.26
CA THR A 23 -7.51 -48.46 -19.23
C THR A 23 -7.63 -48.08 -20.71
N ALA A 24 -7.73 -46.78 -21.04
CA ALA A 24 -7.57 -46.26 -22.41
C ALA A 24 -6.19 -45.62 -22.67
N ALA A 25 -5.23 -45.75 -21.73
CA ALA A 25 -3.90 -45.15 -21.81
C ALA A 25 -2.79 -46.11 -22.29
N ALA A 26 -3.12 -47.32 -22.79
CA ALA A 26 -2.12 -48.30 -23.16
C ALA A 26 -2.45 -49.10 -24.44
N THR A 27 -2.95 -48.46 -25.51
CA THR A 27 -2.72 -48.87 -26.91
C THR A 27 -3.28 -47.79 -27.85
N LEU A 28 -2.51 -46.72 -28.09
CA LEU A 28 -2.79 -45.83 -29.21
C LEU A 28 -2.04 -46.34 -30.43
N VAL A 29 -2.81 -46.83 -31.40
CA VAL A 29 -2.37 -47.13 -32.75
C VAL A 29 -1.64 -45.92 -33.31
N ALA A 30 -0.40 -46.13 -33.73
CA ALA A 30 0.41 -45.17 -34.46
C ALA A 30 -0.28 -44.82 -35.79
N VAL A 31 -1.07 -43.74 -35.79
CA VAL A 31 -1.24 -42.93 -36.99
C VAL A 31 -0.16 -41.88 -36.91
N THR A 32 0.95 -42.15 -37.60
CA THR A 32 2.01 -41.18 -37.85
C THR A 32 1.44 -40.05 -38.71
N VAL A 33 0.81 -39.06 -38.07
CA VAL A 33 0.91 -37.69 -38.56
C VAL A 33 2.37 -37.34 -38.31
N ALA A 34 3.16 -37.23 -39.36
CA ALA A 34 4.56 -36.81 -39.23
C ALA A 34 4.56 -35.50 -38.43
N SER A 35 5.10 -35.55 -37.20
CA SER A 35 5.47 -34.33 -36.49
C SER A 35 6.32 -33.51 -37.48
N PRO A 36 6.05 -32.21 -37.66
CA PRO A 36 7.02 -31.38 -38.36
C PRO A 36 8.39 -31.63 -37.71
N PRO A 37 9.47 -31.82 -38.50
CA PRO A 37 10.78 -32.07 -37.93
C PRO A 37 11.07 -30.99 -36.89
N ALA A 38 11.61 -31.38 -35.73
CA ALA A 38 12.07 -30.43 -34.74
C ALA A 38 12.93 -29.38 -35.47
N ALA A 39 12.59 -28.10 -35.31
CA ALA A 39 13.34 -27.03 -35.94
C ALA A 39 14.80 -27.13 -35.49
N ALA A 40 15.74 -27.18 -36.43
CA ALA A 40 17.17 -27.31 -36.14
C ALA A 40 17.77 -25.93 -35.82
N TYR A 41 17.27 -25.27 -34.77
CA TYR A 41 17.79 -23.96 -34.40
C TYR A 41 19.26 -24.09 -33.98
N ALA A 42 20.04 -23.07 -34.30
CA ALA A 42 21.35 -22.88 -33.67
C ALA A 42 21.14 -22.30 -32.26
N ASP A 43 22.08 -22.54 -31.36
CA ASP A 43 22.20 -21.80 -30.10
C ASP A 43 23.08 -20.57 -30.37
N PRO A 44 22.50 -19.37 -30.56
CA PRO A 44 23.26 -18.17 -30.89
C PRO A 44 23.99 -17.57 -29.69
N ASN A 45 23.80 -18.08 -28.47
CA ASN A 45 24.36 -17.47 -27.27
C ASN A 45 25.86 -17.81 -27.11
N ALA A 46 26.68 -16.80 -26.81
CA ALA A 46 28.13 -16.93 -26.65
C ALA A 46 28.54 -17.65 -25.35
N MET A 47 27.65 -17.76 -24.36
CA MET A 47 27.88 -18.55 -23.15
C MET A 47 28.02 -20.03 -23.52
N THR A 48 29.13 -20.65 -23.14
CA THR A 48 29.36 -22.07 -23.41
C THR A 48 28.39 -22.94 -22.63
N ASP A 49 28.09 -24.14 -23.14
CA ASP A 49 27.24 -25.10 -22.42
C ASP A 49 27.84 -25.49 -21.06
N ALA A 50 29.17 -25.68 -21.02
CA ALA A 50 29.87 -25.99 -19.78
C ALA A 50 29.67 -24.91 -18.71
N ALA A 51 29.78 -23.63 -19.10
CA ALA A 51 29.51 -22.51 -18.20
C ALA A 51 28.04 -22.50 -17.75
N PHE A 52 27.10 -22.67 -18.68
CA PHE A 52 25.66 -22.68 -18.36
C PHE A 52 25.27 -23.79 -17.38
N PHE A 53 25.71 -25.03 -17.62
CA PHE A 53 25.40 -26.15 -16.74
C PHE A 53 26.09 -26.04 -15.37
N ALA A 54 27.14 -25.22 -15.26
CA ALA A 54 27.76 -24.90 -13.96
C ALA A 54 26.86 -24.00 -13.10
N GLU A 55 25.95 -23.22 -13.70
CA GLU A 55 25.00 -22.35 -12.98
C GLU A 55 23.71 -23.08 -12.56
N LEU A 56 23.50 -24.31 -13.04
CA LEU A 56 22.38 -25.15 -12.63
C LEU A 56 22.71 -25.93 -11.35
N ASN A 57 21.73 -26.00 -10.45
CA ASN A 57 21.73 -26.97 -9.37
C ASN A 57 21.34 -28.34 -9.96
N LEU A 58 22.33 -29.12 -10.37
CA LEU A 58 22.11 -30.47 -10.90
C LEU A 58 21.59 -31.47 -9.85
N ASP A 59 21.55 -31.06 -8.56
CA ASP A 59 20.87 -31.74 -7.46
C ASP A 59 19.38 -31.43 -7.35
N HIS A 60 18.86 -30.50 -8.15
CA HIS A 60 17.43 -30.24 -8.21
C HIS A 60 16.64 -31.50 -8.62
N PRO A 61 15.52 -31.82 -7.91
CA PRO A 61 14.66 -32.93 -8.27
C PRO A 61 14.27 -32.91 -9.75
N GLY A 62 14.39 -34.06 -10.43
CA GLY A 62 14.12 -34.21 -11.86
C GLY A 62 15.31 -33.99 -12.79
N LEU A 63 16.43 -33.44 -12.32
CA LEU A 63 17.63 -33.21 -13.17
C LEU A 63 18.66 -34.35 -13.14
N GLY A 64 18.33 -35.52 -12.60
CA GLY A 64 19.26 -36.66 -12.49
C GLY A 64 19.88 -37.08 -13.84
N ALA A 65 19.06 -37.16 -14.90
CA ALA A 65 19.55 -37.48 -16.24
C ALA A 65 20.47 -36.39 -16.81
N VAL A 66 20.11 -35.11 -16.60
CA VAL A 66 20.94 -33.96 -16.99
C VAL A 66 22.30 -34.02 -16.30
N ARG A 67 22.33 -34.30 -14.99
CA ARG A 67 23.56 -34.45 -14.21
C ARG A 67 24.48 -35.51 -14.79
N THR A 68 23.96 -36.70 -15.06
CA THR A 68 24.75 -37.81 -15.64
C THR A 68 25.39 -37.41 -16.97
N ARG A 69 24.64 -36.72 -17.84
CA ARG A 69 25.12 -36.23 -19.14
C ARG A 69 26.22 -35.18 -18.98
N VAL A 70 26.01 -34.20 -18.11
CA VAL A 70 26.99 -33.15 -17.82
C VAL A 70 28.29 -33.72 -17.25
N GLN A 71 28.21 -34.68 -16.31
CA GLN A 71 29.38 -35.36 -15.75
C GLN A 71 30.16 -36.17 -16.78
N ALA A 72 29.49 -36.67 -17.82
CA ALA A 72 30.12 -37.36 -18.95
C ALA A 72 30.66 -36.43 -20.04
N GLY A 73 30.46 -35.11 -19.92
CA GLY A 73 30.80 -34.12 -20.97
C GLY A 73 29.86 -34.15 -22.18
N ASP A 74 28.73 -34.87 -22.12
CA ASP A 74 27.73 -34.97 -23.18
C ASP A 74 26.71 -33.82 -23.09
N TYR A 75 27.14 -32.62 -23.49
CA TYR A 75 26.27 -31.45 -23.41
C TYR A 75 25.07 -31.51 -24.35
N ALA A 76 25.22 -32.09 -25.55
CA ALA A 76 24.10 -32.25 -26.50
C ALA A 76 22.99 -33.14 -25.92
N GLY A 77 23.36 -34.26 -25.29
CA GLY A 77 22.45 -35.09 -24.53
C GLY A 77 21.84 -34.33 -23.35
N ALA A 78 22.64 -33.55 -22.61
CA ALA A 78 22.14 -32.74 -21.50
C ALA A 78 21.09 -31.69 -21.93
N LYS A 79 21.25 -31.04 -23.10
CA LYS A 79 20.23 -30.11 -23.64
C LYS A 79 18.89 -30.82 -23.88
N THR A 80 18.97 -32.02 -24.45
CA THR A 80 17.79 -32.84 -24.78
C THR A 80 17.04 -33.25 -23.51
N GLU A 81 17.77 -33.76 -22.51
CA GLU A 81 17.18 -34.16 -21.22
C GLU A 81 16.60 -32.95 -20.47
N LEU A 82 17.25 -31.78 -20.54
CA LEU A 82 16.77 -30.57 -19.89
C LEU A 82 15.46 -30.06 -20.53
N LEU A 83 15.33 -30.11 -21.86
CA LEU A 83 14.06 -29.80 -22.52
C LEU A 83 12.97 -30.81 -22.15
N ALA A 84 13.30 -32.10 -22.08
CA ALA A 84 12.35 -33.13 -21.67
C ALA A 84 11.82 -32.88 -20.25
N TYR A 85 12.71 -32.53 -19.31
CA TYR A 85 12.36 -32.08 -17.96
C TYR A 85 11.43 -30.86 -18.01
N HIS A 86 11.80 -29.81 -18.74
CA HIS A 86 11.01 -28.59 -18.84
C HIS A 86 9.64 -28.81 -19.47
N ARG A 87 9.48 -29.77 -20.40
CA ARG A 87 8.18 -30.15 -20.98
C ARG A 87 7.31 -30.90 -19.97
N ALA A 88 7.90 -31.83 -19.23
CA ALA A 88 7.19 -32.68 -18.29
C ALA A 88 6.81 -32.00 -16.97
N ARG A 89 7.54 -30.96 -16.54
CA ARG A 89 7.30 -30.33 -15.24
C ARG A 89 5.94 -29.64 -15.16
N THR A 90 5.26 -29.85 -14.03
CA THR A 90 3.98 -29.22 -13.65
C THR A 90 4.14 -28.12 -12.59
N THR A 91 5.31 -28.05 -11.97
CA THR A 91 5.75 -26.96 -11.10
C THR A 91 7.04 -26.38 -11.68
N PRO A 92 7.27 -25.06 -11.58
CA PRO A 92 6.40 -24.03 -10.99
C PRO A 92 5.12 -23.75 -11.79
N VAL A 93 4.12 -23.14 -11.14
CA VAL A 93 2.89 -22.61 -11.74
C VAL A 93 3.16 -21.19 -12.25
N TYR A 94 2.92 -20.95 -13.54
CA TYR A 94 3.14 -19.66 -14.20
C TYR A 94 1.91 -18.76 -14.12
N PHE A 95 2.09 -17.48 -14.45
CA PHE A 95 0.94 -16.61 -14.67
C PHE A 95 0.10 -17.14 -15.85
N PRO A 96 -1.24 -17.12 -15.74
CA PRO A 96 -2.08 -17.52 -16.86
C PRO A 96 -1.89 -16.55 -18.02
N SER A 97 -1.63 -17.10 -19.21
CA SER A 97 -1.63 -16.34 -20.46
C SER A 97 -3.08 -16.00 -20.84
N GLY A 98 -3.35 -14.72 -21.15
CA GLY A 98 -4.65 -14.32 -21.70
C GLY A 98 -4.90 -14.96 -23.08
N THR A 99 -6.13 -14.85 -23.60
CA THR A 99 -6.49 -15.30 -24.96
C THR A 99 -6.71 -14.15 -25.94
N VAL A 100 -6.71 -12.91 -25.45
CA VAL A 100 -6.92 -11.71 -26.26
C VAL A 100 -5.57 -10.99 -26.42
N PRO A 101 -5.07 -10.81 -27.66
CA PRO A 101 -3.88 -10.01 -27.94
C PRO A 101 -4.01 -8.58 -27.41
N ILE A 102 -2.94 -8.04 -26.82
CA ILE A 102 -2.84 -6.62 -26.48
C ILE A 102 -2.20 -5.90 -27.67
N THR A 103 -2.96 -5.00 -28.30
CA THR A 103 -2.59 -4.37 -29.57
C THR A 103 -2.17 -2.90 -29.45
N ALA A 104 -1.90 -2.41 -28.24
CA ALA A 104 -1.42 -1.04 -28.04
C ALA A 104 -0.15 -1.06 -27.18
N PRO A 105 0.88 -0.27 -27.53
CA PRO A 105 0.98 0.55 -28.75
C PRO A 105 1.23 -0.25 -30.04
N LEU A 106 1.58 -1.55 -29.98
CA LEU A 106 1.80 -2.39 -31.17
C LEU A 106 0.47 -2.89 -31.76
N THR A 107 0.07 -2.38 -32.93
CA THR A 107 -1.21 -2.71 -33.59
C THR A 107 -1.14 -3.86 -34.60
N SER A 108 0.04 -4.46 -34.82
CA SER A 108 0.19 -5.62 -35.70
C SER A 108 -0.66 -6.82 -35.24
N THR A 109 -1.29 -7.49 -36.20
CA THR A 109 -1.91 -8.80 -35.95
C THR A 109 -0.84 -9.91 -35.83
N PRO A 110 -1.16 -11.05 -35.18
CA PRO A 110 -0.26 -12.20 -35.13
C PRO A 110 0.21 -12.67 -36.52
N ASP A 111 -0.70 -12.73 -37.50
CA ASP A 111 -0.36 -13.14 -38.88
C ASP A 111 0.54 -12.10 -39.59
N GLU A 112 0.46 -10.83 -39.22
CA GLU A 112 1.37 -9.79 -39.73
C GLU A 112 2.76 -9.90 -39.11
N LEU A 113 2.84 -10.23 -37.81
CA LEU A 113 4.10 -10.51 -37.13
C LEU A 113 4.81 -11.74 -37.71
N VAL A 114 4.08 -12.79 -38.11
CA VAL A 114 4.65 -13.95 -38.84
C VAL A 114 5.40 -13.49 -40.10
N ASN A 115 4.95 -12.41 -40.71
CA ASN A 115 5.55 -11.81 -41.91
C ASN A 115 6.45 -10.60 -41.60
N TYR A 116 6.89 -10.43 -40.35
CA TYR A 116 7.80 -9.38 -39.89
C TYR A 116 7.25 -7.95 -40.15
N VAL A 117 5.91 -7.78 -40.12
CA VAL A 117 5.24 -6.49 -40.28
C VAL A 117 4.88 -5.91 -38.91
N PHE A 118 5.49 -4.77 -38.57
CA PHE A 118 5.29 -4.03 -37.34
C PHE A 118 4.48 -2.75 -37.61
N ARG A 119 3.42 -2.53 -36.83
CA ARG A 119 2.55 -1.36 -36.88
C ARG A 119 2.30 -0.80 -35.49
N TRP A 120 2.12 0.51 -35.42
CA TRP A 120 1.89 1.24 -34.17
C TRP A 120 0.61 2.04 -34.22
N ASP A 121 0.11 2.42 -33.06
CA ASP A 121 -1.09 3.23 -32.87
C ASP A 121 -0.93 4.69 -33.31
N ASP A 122 0.32 5.17 -33.40
CA ASP A 122 0.68 6.46 -34.00
C ASP A 122 0.67 6.46 -35.55
N GLY A 123 0.34 5.32 -36.17
CA GLY A 123 0.26 5.14 -37.62
C GLY A 123 1.59 4.77 -38.30
N GLN A 124 2.70 4.69 -37.55
CA GLN A 124 3.96 4.22 -38.10
C GLN A 124 3.92 2.73 -38.42
N SER A 125 4.61 2.32 -39.50
CA SER A 125 4.74 0.91 -39.85
C SER A 125 6.08 0.60 -40.51
N ARG A 126 6.56 -0.64 -40.34
CA ARG A 126 7.76 -1.15 -40.97
C ARG A 126 7.64 -2.65 -41.22
N THR A 127 8.17 -3.11 -42.35
CA THR A 127 8.35 -4.53 -42.64
C THR A 127 9.85 -4.80 -42.69
N PHE A 128 10.31 -5.76 -41.89
CA PHE A 128 11.71 -6.22 -41.93
C PHE A 128 11.83 -7.44 -42.85
N PRO A 129 13.02 -7.69 -43.45
CA PRO A 129 13.28 -8.98 -44.06
C PRO A 129 13.12 -10.10 -43.02
N VAL A 130 12.59 -11.23 -43.46
CA VAL A 130 12.37 -12.39 -42.56
C VAL A 130 13.72 -12.88 -42.03
N GLY A 131 13.87 -12.87 -40.71
CA GLY A 131 15.10 -13.28 -40.01
C GLY A 131 16.14 -12.17 -39.80
N ASP A 132 15.79 -10.92 -40.11
CA ASP A 132 16.69 -9.76 -40.13
C ASP A 132 15.98 -8.45 -39.71
N ILE A 133 15.46 -8.43 -38.48
CA ILE A 133 15.00 -7.25 -37.75
C ILE A 133 16.20 -6.37 -37.45
N ASP A 134 16.09 -5.12 -37.88
CA ASP A 134 17.05 -4.08 -37.50
C ASP A 134 16.72 -3.59 -36.08
N TRP A 135 17.37 -4.20 -35.08
CA TRP A 135 17.16 -3.91 -33.67
C TRP A 135 17.69 -2.54 -33.22
N SER A 136 18.53 -1.87 -34.02
CA SER A 136 19.00 -0.50 -33.76
C SER A 136 18.17 0.56 -34.49
N TYR A 137 17.10 0.15 -35.19
CA TYR A 137 16.26 1.08 -35.93
C TYR A 137 15.51 2.06 -35.02
N HIS A 138 15.84 3.35 -35.15
CA HIS A 138 15.06 4.43 -34.56
C HIS A 138 13.88 4.80 -35.46
N TRP A 139 12.66 4.57 -34.96
CA TRP A 139 11.42 4.82 -35.67
C TRP A 139 11.12 6.31 -35.92
N SER A 140 11.70 7.20 -35.09
CA SER A 140 11.69 8.66 -35.26
C SER A 140 13.13 9.16 -35.46
N PRO A 141 13.68 9.18 -36.69
CA PRO A 141 15.07 9.56 -36.93
C PRO A 141 15.39 11.02 -36.54
N SER A 142 14.37 11.88 -36.52
CA SER A 142 14.49 13.28 -36.08
C SER A 142 14.49 13.46 -34.57
N ASN A 143 14.01 12.46 -33.81
CA ASN A 143 14.04 12.43 -32.35
C ASN A 143 14.36 11.01 -31.85
N PRO A 144 15.60 10.53 -32.07
CA PRO A 144 15.99 9.17 -31.70
C PRO A 144 15.93 8.90 -30.18
N ALA A 145 15.82 9.95 -29.35
CA ALA A 145 15.69 9.89 -27.90
C ALA A 145 14.23 9.98 -27.40
N GLU A 146 13.23 9.81 -28.28
CA GLU A 146 11.82 9.81 -27.90
C GLU A 146 11.49 8.64 -26.96
N PHE A 147 11.45 8.93 -25.65
CA PHE A 147 11.05 7.97 -24.62
C PHE A 147 9.65 7.43 -24.90
N GLY A 148 9.50 6.10 -24.83
CA GLY A 148 8.23 5.45 -25.17
C GLY A 148 7.95 5.38 -26.67
N GLY A 149 8.93 5.65 -27.54
CA GLY A 149 8.80 5.39 -28.96
C GLY A 149 8.81 3.88 -29.32
N PRO A 150 8.29 3.51 -30.51
CA PRO A 150 8.27 2.13 -31.03
C PRO A 150 9.53 1.29 -30.84
N HIS A 151 10.72 1.89 -30.98
CA HIS A 151 11.99 1.18 -30.88
C HIS A 151 12.20 0.52 -29.51
N TYR A 152 11.80 1.18 -28.41
CA TYR A 152 11.87 0.63 -27.05
C TYR A 152 10.93 -0.58 -26.87
N TYR A 153 9.75 -0.56 -27.48
CA TYR A 153 8.80 -1.67 -27.36
C TYR A 153 9.25 -2.92 -28.13
N VAL A 154 9.87 -2.76 -29.30
CA VAL A 154 10.40 -3.89 -30.08
C VAL A 154 11.49 -4.62 -29.30
N ILE A 155 12.44 -3.87 -28.71
CA ILE A 155 13.49 -4.47 -27.90
C ILE A 155 12.92 -5.10 -26.62
N ASP A 156 11.88 -4.52 -26.01
CA ASP A 156 11.16 -5.11 -24.86
C ASP A 156 10.43 -6.42 -25.18
N LEU A 157 10.44 -6.83 -26.45
CA LEU A 157 9.71 -7.94 -27.01
C LEU A 157 8.20 -7.84 -26.82
N ILE A 158 7.66 -6.64 -27.07
CA ILE A 158 6.22 -6.38 -26.99
C ILE A 158 5.39 -7.35 -27.83
N MET A 159 5.92 -7.87 -28.94
CA MET A 159 5.21 -8.84 -29.77
C MET A 159 4.78 -10.12 -29.02
N THR A 160 5.40 -10.41 -27.88
CA THR A 160 4.94 -11.46 -26.95
C THR A 160 3.49 -11.23 -26.49
N SER A 161 3.07 -9.98 -26.27
CA SER A 161 1.71 -9.62 -25.85
C SER A 161 0.65 -9.90 -26.94
N SER A 162 1.09 -10.13 -28.18
CA SER A 162 0.24 -10.50 -29.31
C SER A 162 0.31 -12.00 -29.62
N LEU A 163 1.52 -12.57 -29.69
CA LEU A 163 1.73 -13.96 -30.09
C LEU A 163 1.30 -14.97 -29.02
N VAL A 164 1.62 -14.72 -27.74
CA VAL A 164 1.26 -15.65 -26.64
C VAL A 164 -0.26 -15.78 -26.49
N PRO A 165 -1.06 -14.69 -26.46
CA PRO A 165 -2.51 -14.83 -26.37
C PRO A 165 -3.12 -15.47 -27.61
N ALA A 166 -2.63 -15.12 -28.81
CA ALA A 166 -3.10 -15.72 -30.06
C ALA A 166 -2.86 -17.23 -30.10
N TYR A 167 -1.69 -17.68 -29.65
CA TYR A 167 -1.40 -19.11 -29.48
C TYR A 167 -2.33 -19.78 -28.47
N THR A 168 -2.56 -19.12 -27.34
CA THR A 168 -3.38 -19.67 -26.23
C THR A 168 -4.86 -19.76 -26.61
N ALA A 169 -5.35 -18.84 -27.44
CA ALA A 169 -6.73 -18.85 -27.94
C ALA A 169 -7.03 -20.00 -28.92
N LEU A 170 -6.00 -20.58 -29.56
CA LEU A 170 -6.18 -21.62 -30.57
C LEU A 170 -6.33 -23.02 -29.93
N PRO A 171 -7.21 -23.88 -30.47
CA PRO A 171 -7.34 -25.28 -30.03
C PRO A 171 -6.02 -26.04 -30.10
N ALA A 172 -5.84 -27.02 -29.20
CA ALA A 172 -4.70 -27.93 -29.29
C ALA A 172 -4.69 -28.65 -30.65
N GLY A 173 -3.54 -28.66 -31.33
CA GLY A 173 -3.37 -29.27 -32.66
C GLY A 173 -3.63 -28.35 -33.85
N ASP A 174 -4.08 -27.11 -33.63
CA ASP A 174 -4.15 -26.11 -34.72
C ASP A 174 -2.74 -25.79 -35.25
N PRO A 175 -2.47 -25.93 -36.56
CA PRO A 175 -1.13 -25.70 -37.12
C PRO A 175 -0.63 -24.25 -36.92
N LYS A 176 -1.53 -23.26 -36.76
CA LYS A 176 -1.12 -21.88 -36.48
C LYS A 176 -0.45 -21.72 -35.12
N ARG A 177 -0.68 -22.64 -34.17
CA ARG A 177 0.00 -22.63 -32.88
C ARG A 177 1.51 -22.72 -33.06
N SER A 178 1.97 -23.73 -33.80
CA SER A 178 3.39 -23.90 -34.09
C SER A 178 3.96 -22.76 -34.93
N VAL A 179 3.17 -22.13 -35.81
CA VAL A 179 3.59 -20.94 -36.57
C VAL A 179 3.84 -19.73 -35.65
N TYR A 180 2.94 -19.46 -34.69
CA TYR A 180 3.11 -18.36 -33.75
C TYR A 180 4.24 -18.62 -32.75
N ALA A 181 4.39 -19.86 -32.29
CA ALA A 181 5.51 -20.29 -31.45
C ALA A 181 6.85 -20.14 -32.19
N ASP A 182 6.94 -20.60 -33.44
CA ASP A 182 8.13 -20.48 -34.31
C ASP A 182 8.47 -19.01 -34.58
N THR A 183 7.46 -18.17 -34.81
CA THR A 183 7.66 -16.72 -35.01
C THR A 183 8.27 -16.06 -33.78
N TRP A 184 7.72 -16.33 -32.60
CA TRP A 184 8.28 -15.81 -31.35
C TRP A 184 9.70 -16.31 -31.11
N LEU A 185 9.96 -17.60 -31.34
CA LEU A 185 11.28 -18.20 -31.22
C LEU A 185 12.30 -17.57 -32.16
N LYS A 186 11.93 -17.32 -33.42
CA LYS A 186 12.79 -16.62 -34.38
C LYS A 186 13.17 -15.25 -33.87
N PHE A 187 12.19 -14.42 -33.49
CA PHE A 187 12.47 -13.09 -32.93
C PHE A 187 13.37 -13.14 -31.70
N ALA A 188 13.11 -14.08 -30.79
CA ALA A 188 13.90 -14.27 -29.58
C ALA A 188 15.35 -14.66 -29.89
N LEU A 189 15.57 -15.67 -30.72
CA LEU A 189 16.91 -16.17 -31.05
C LEU A 189 17.69 -15.16 -31.91
N GLU A 190 17.01 -14.46 -32.80
CA GLU A 190 17.57 -13.38 -33.60
C GLU A 190 18.03 -12.20 -32.73
N PHE A 191 17.22 -11.81 -31.74
CA PHE A 191 17.63 -10.83 -30.75
C PHE A 191 18.89 -11.29 -29.98
N ILE A 192 18.98 -12.55 -29.56
CA ILE A 192 20.17 -13.07 -28.88
C ILE A 192 21.40 -13.02 -29.80
N ARG A 193 21.23 -13.42 -31.06
CA ARG A 193 22.28 -13.43 -32.08
C ARG A 193 22.86 -12.03 -32.29
N ASP A 194 21.99 -11.04 -32.50
CA ASP A 194 22.38 -9.70 -32.94
C ASP A 194 22.75 -8.81 -31.78
N MET A 195 22.00 -8.91 -30.68
CA MET A 195 22.14 -8.04 -29.52
C MET A 195 22.69 -8.82 -28.33
N GLY A 196 22.04 -9.91 -27.91
CA GLY A 196 22.23 -10.57 -26.59
C GLY A 196 23.63 -11.10 -26.23
N ASN A 197 24.60 -11.09 -27.15
CA ASN A 197 25.98 -11.50 -26.92
C ASN A 197 26.95 -10.35 -26.60
N THR A 198 26.52 -9.09 -26.70
CA THR A 198 27.33 -7.93 -26.33
C THR A 198 26.93 -7.39 -24.96
N ASN A 199 27.79 -6.59 -24.33
CA ASN A 199 27.36 -5.80 -23.15
C ASN A 199 26.22 -4.82 -23.51
N ASP A 200 26.07 -4.49 -24.80
CA ASP A 200 25.02 -3.64 -25.38
C ASP A 200 23.74 -4.43 -25.73
N GLY A 201 23.83 -5.76 -25.82
CA GLY A 201 22.71 -6.71 -25.81
C GLY A 201 21.91 -6.75 -24.52
N LEU A 202 22.45 -6.08 -23.52
CA LEU A 202 21.88 -5.83 -22.22
C LEU A 202 21.33 -4.37 -22.13
N GLY A 203 21.28 -3.63 -23.26
CA GLY A 203 20.57 -2.33 -23.47
C GLY A 203 21.11 -1.50 -24.65
N PRO A 204 20.27 -0.85 -25.51
CA PRO A 204 20.78 -0.19 -26.73
C PRO A 204 21.41 1.20 -26.52
N GLU A 205 22.45 1.45 -27.32
CA GLU A 205 23.17 2.68 -27.73
C GLU A 205 23.93 3.60 -26.72
N PRO A 206 25.05 4.26 -27.13
CA PRO A 206 26.11 4.83 -26.28
C PRO A 206 25.86 6.22 -25.67
N ASP A 207 24.78 6.92 -26.00
CA ASP A 207 24.60 8.32 -25.56
C ASP A 207 23.94 8.48 -24.19
N HIS A 208 23.72 7.38 -23.46
CA HIS A 208 23.33 7.40 -22.05
C HIS A 208 24.20 6.41 -21.27
N ALA A 209 25.31 6.91 -20.73
CA ALA A 209 26.20 6.14 -19.86
C ALA A 209 25.42 5.46 -18.72
N GLY A 210 25.14 4.15 -18.86
CA GLY A 210 24.74 3.28 -17.75
C GLY A 210 23.58 2.30 -17.95
N SER A 211 23.51 1.52 -19.04
CA SER A 211 22.69 0.28 -19.18
C SER A 211 21.19 0.40 -18.84
N ASN A 212 20.31 0.40 -19.85
CA ASN A 212 18.86 0.54 -19.69
C ASN A 212 18.19 -0.72 -19.05
N ARG A 213 18.25 -0.80 -17.71
CA ARG A 213 17.78 -1.92 -16.88
C ARG A 213 16.25 -2.11 -16.92
N LEU A 214 15.48 -1.06 -17.19
CA LEU A 214 14.03 -1.17 -17.31
C LEU A 214 13.64 -2.07 -18.48
N ASP A 215 14.23 -1.83 -19.64
CA ASP A 215 13.89 -2.58 -20.86
C ASP A 215 14.37 -4.04 -20.76
N MET A 216 15.53 -4.27 -20.12
CA MET A 216 15.95 -5.63 -19.76
C MET A 216 14.94 -6.33 -18.85
N ALA A 217 14.40 -5.65 -17.83
CA ALA A 217 13.40 -6.23 -16.92
C ALA A 217 12.07 -6.56 -17.62
N LYS A 218 11.61 -5.69 -18.52
CA LYS A 218 10.42 -5.93 -19.36
C LYS A 218 10.65 -7.11 -20.32
N ARG A 219 11.80 -7.13 -21.01
CA ARG A 219 12.20 -8.21 -21.91
C ARG A 219 12.30 -9.54 -21.19
N LEU A 220 12.91 -9.59 -20.00
CA LEU A 220 12.95 -10.79 -19.15
C LEU A 220 11.51 -11.25 -18.85
N THR A 221 10.60 -10.35 -18.49
CA THR A 221 9.19 -10.69 -18.27
C THR A 221 8.51 -11.26 -19.51
N ALA A 222 8.72 -10.65 -20.69
CA ALA A 222 8.21 -11.16 -21.96
C ALA A 222 8.77 -12.56 -22.27
N TRP A 223 10.05 -12.77 -21.98
CA TRP A 223 10.74 -14.05 -22.12
C TRP A 223 10.12 -15.17 -21.29
N LEU A 224 9.85 -14.87 -20.01
CA LEU A 224 9.21 -15.80 -19.09
C LEU A 224 7.81 -16.20 -19.58
N SER A 225 7.04 -15.24 -20.11
CA SER A 225 5.73 -15.48 -20.70
C SER A 225 5.80 -16.39 -21.93
N GLY A 226 6.73 -16.11 -22.86
CA GLY A 226 6.95 -16.95 -24.04
C GLY A 226 7.41 -18.36 -23.68
N PHE A 227 8.36 -18.50 -22.74
CA PHE A 227 8.77 -19.81 -22.23
C PHE A 227 7.58 -20.61 -21.67
N ALA A 228 6.76 -19.99 -20.81
CA ALA A 228 5.61 -20.65 -20.19
C ALA A 228 4.60 -21.14 -21.23
N ALA A 229 4.35 -20.36 -22.29
CA ALA A 229 3.39 -20.67 -23.34
C ALA A 229 3.91 -21.71 -24.35
N PHE A 230 5.17 -21.60 -24.76
CA PHE A 230 5.70 -22.30 -25.94
C PHE A 230 6.58 -23.52 -25.64
N ARG A 231 7.06 -23.72 -24.40
CA ARG A 231 7.99 -24.84 -24.06
C ARG A 231 7.51 -26.24 -24.46
N THR A 232 6.19 -26.45 -24.55
CA THR A 232 5.58 -27.72 -24.94
C THR A 232 5.27 -27.84 -26.42
N ASP A 233 5.42 -26.76 -27.21
CA ASP A 233 5.18 -26.81 -28.65
C ASP A 233 6.27 -27.68 -29.34
N PRO A 234 5.91 -28.48 -30.35
CA PRO A 234 6.87 -29.28 -31.12
C PRO A 234 8.02 -28.47 -31.74
N VAL A 235 7.81 -27.21 -32.14
CA VAL A 235 8.88 -26.40 -32.75
C VAL A 235 9.95 -25.95 -31.75
N TYR A 236 9.63 -25.94 -30.46
CA TYR A 236 10.54 -25.51 -29.39
C TYR A 236 11.58 -26.59 -29.11
N ASP A 237 12.77 -26.50 -29.71
CA ASP A 237 13.81 -27.52 -29.64
C ASP A 237 14.81 -27.33 -28.49
N ALA A 238 15.78 -28.24 -28.38
CA ALA A 238 16.75 -28.24 -27.28
C ALA A 238 17.75 -27.08 -27.35
N ASN A 239 18.11 -26.64 -28.56
CA ASN A 239 19.03 -25.51 -28.76
C ASN A 239 18.34 -24.18 -28.45
N ALA A 240 17.10 -23.99 -28.91
CA ALA A 240 16.28 -22.85 -28.53
C ALA A 240 16.10 -22.80 -27.01
N ASN A 241 15.72 -23.91 -26.38
CA ASN A 241 15.57 -23.95 -24.93
C ASN A 241 16.82 -23.48 -24.18
N ILE A 242 18.00 -23.94 -24.57
CA ILE A 242 19.26 -23.57 -23.93
C ILE A 242 19.63 -22.12 -24.20
N ALA A 243 19.50 -21.63 -25.43
CA ALA A 243 19.79 -20.23 -25.78
C ALA A 243 18.93 -19.27 -24.95
N LEU A 244 17.63 -19.58 -24.84
CA LEU A 244 16.68 -18.79 -24.06
C LEU A 244 17.01 -18.83 -22.56
N LEU A 245 17.37 -19.98 -22.01
CA LEU A 245 17.74 -20.13 -20.59
C LEU A 245 19.06 -19.44 -20.23
N LYS A 246 20.08 -19.54 -21.11
CA LYS A 246 21.35 -18.80 -20.95
C LYS A 246 21.10 -17.31 -20.86
N TYR A 247 20.32 -16.77 -21.80
CA TYR A 247 20.03 -15.34 -21.84
C TYR A 247 19.13 -14.89 -20.67
N ALA A 248 18.17 -15.72 -20.25
CA ALA A 248 17.36 -15.46 -19.06
C ALA A 248 18.21 -15.38 -17.78
N TRP A 249 19.18 -16.29 -17.61
CA TRP A 249 20.13 -16.26 -16.50
C TRP A 249 20.99 -15.00 -16.55
N GLN A 250 21.58 -14.66 -17.72
CA GLN A 250 22.40 -13.46 -17.90
C GLN A 250 21.63 -12.17 -17.57
N MET A 251 20.38 -12.05 -18.02
CA MET A 251 19.52 -10.90 -17.69
C MET A 251 19.22 -10.86 -16.19
N ALA A 252 18.75 -11.96 -15.61
CA ALA A 252 18.37 -12.01 -14.20
C ALA A 252 19.57 -11.69 -13.27
N ASP A 253 20.74 -12.26 -13.55
CA ASP A 253 21.95 -12.03 -12.75
C ASP A 253 22.48 -10.59 -12.90
N ARG A 254 22.45 -10.03 -14.12
CA ARG A 254 22.83 -8.62 -14.34
C ARG A 254 21.89 -7.66 -13.61
N LEU A 255 20.58 -7.90 -13.69
CA LEU A 255 19.57 -7.10 -12.98
C LEU A 255 19.71 -7.22 -11.47
N TYR A 256 19.93 -8.44 -10.98
CA TYR A 256 20.22 -8.71 -9.57
C TYR A 256 21.42 -7.90 -9.06
N ALA A 257 22.52 -7.91 -9.80
CA ALA A 257 23.76 -7.22 -9.44
C ALA A 257 23.67 -5.68 -9.51
N THR A 258 22.71 -5.13 -10.27
CA THR A 258 22.67 -3.68 -10.57
C THR A 258 21.45 -2.95 -10.00
N ILE A 259 20.50 -3.66 -9.39
CA ILE A 259 19.23 -3.08 -8.93
C ILE A 259 19.42 -1.86 -8.02
N GLU A 260 20.39 -1.90 -7.10
CA GLU A 260 20.62 -0.79 -6.14
C GLU A 260 21.12 0.49 -6.80
N GLY A 261 21.84 0.40 -7.92
CA GLY A 261 22.29 1.58 -8.65
C GLY A 261 21.22 2.20 -9.55
N THR A 262 19.95 1.80 -9.42
CA THR A 262 18.87 2.21 -10.34
C THR A 262 18.08 3.38 -9.75
N SER A 263 18.05 4.51 -10.46
CA SER A 263 17.17 5.63 -10.17
C SER A 263 15.83 5.46 -10.88
N GLY A 264 14.77 6.06 -10.32
CA GLY A 264 13.42 5.99 -10.89
C GLY A 264 12.54 4.91 -10.26
N ASN A 265 11.35 5.33 -9.83
CA ASN A 265 10.46 4.53 -9.01
C ASN A 265 9.91 3.29 -9.77
N ASN A 266 9.40 3.49 -10.98
CA ASN A 266 8.88 2.42 -11.82
C ASN A 266 9.97 1.47 -12.36
N TRP A 267 11.21 1.95 -12.54
CA TRP A 267 12.34 1.12 -12.99
C TRP A 267 12.72 0.10 -11.92
N TYR A 268 12.95 0.58 -10.69
CA TYR A 268 13.33 -0.24 -9.56
C TYR A 268 12.33 -1.38 -9.31
N MET A 269 11.03 -1.07 -9.35
CA MET A 269 9.97 -2.06 -9.17
C MET A 269 9.88 -3.07 -10.33
N SER A 270 10.09 -2.63 -11.58
CA SER A 270 10.07 -3.52 -12.74
C SER A 270 11.20 -4.55 -12.67
N ILE A 271 12.39 -4.11 -12.27
CA ILE A 271 13.55 -4.98 -12.04
C ILE A 271 13.25 -5.98 -10.93
N ALA A 272 12.81 -5.49 -9.75
CA ALA A 272 12.47 -6.31 -8.59
C ALA A 272 11.48 -7.45 -8.94
N ARG A 273 10.39 -7.11 -9.64
CA ARG A 273 9.40 -8.08 -10.12
C ARG A 273 10.03 -9.10 -11.09
N SER A 274 10.85 -8.64 -12.04
CA SER A 274 11.40 -9.50 -13.09
C SER A 274 12.38 -10.54 -12.55
N ILE A 275 13.29 -10.16 -11.64
CA ILE A 275 14.24 -11.10 -11.03
C ILE A 275 13.52 -12.08 -10.08
N PHE A 276 12.52 -11.61 -9.34
CA PHE A 276 11.66 -12.50 -8.54
C PHE A 276 10.99 -13.54 -9.45
N SER A 277 10.39 -13.08 -10.55
CA SER A 277 9.69 -13.95 -11.50
C SER A 277 10.64 -14.96 -12.14
N ALA A 278 11.85 -14.55 -12.52
CA ALA A 278 12.86 -15.48 -13.06
C ALA A 278 13.24 -16.56 -12.04
N GLY A 279 13.47 -16.17 -10.78
CA GLY A 279 13.75 -17.12 -9.70
C GLY A 279 12.59 -18.07 -9.40
N VAL A 280 11.34 -17.68 -9.64
CA VAL A 280 10.18 -18.60 -9.55
C VAL A 280 10.10 -19.52 -10.76
N TYR A 281 10.30 -19.01 -11.98
CA TYR A 281 10.13 -19.77 -13.21
C TYR A 281 11.23 -20.81 -13.43
N PHE A 282 12.42 -20.56 -12.89
CA PHE A 282 13.59 -21.42 -13.06
C PHE A 282 14.25 -21.74 -11.70
N PRO A 283 13.56 -22.51 -10.82
CA PRO A 283 14.12 -22.89 -9.52
C PRO A 283 15.36 -23.80 -9.63
N GLU A 284 15.68 -24.28 -10.83
CA GLU A 284 16.83 -25.11 -11.13
C GLU A 284 18.16 -24.34 -11.11
N PHE A 285 18.15 -23.01 -11.25
CA PHE A 285 19.37 -22.21 -11.12
C PHE A 285 19.84 -22.14 -9.67
N LYS A 286 21.15 -22.13 -9.46
CA LYS A 286 21.75 -21.94 -8.13
C LYS A 286 21.33 -20.61 -7.49
N ASP A 287 21.24 -19.55 -8.29
CA ASP A 287 20.89 -18.19 -7.83
C ASP A 287 19.38 -17.93 -7.71
N ALA A 288 18.53 -18.87 -8.11
CA ALA A 288 17.09 -18.66 -8.15
C ALA A 288 16.50 -18.23 -6.80
N ALA A 289 17.02 -18.79 -5.69
CA ALA A 289 16.61 -18.40 -4.34
C ALA A 289 17.03 -16.96 -4.01
N ASN A 290 18.23 -16.54 -4.42
CA ASN A 290 18.75 -15.19 -4.22
C ASN A 290 17.95 -14.17 -5.02
N TRP A 291 17.63 -14.47 -6.27
CA TRP A 291 16.79 -13.60 -7.10
C TRP A 291 15.40 -13.40 -6.50
N ARG A 292 14.78 -14.45 -5.95
CA ARG A 292 13.49 -14.33 -5.23
C ARG A 292 13.63 -13.45 -3.99
N MET A 293 14.57 -13.75 -3.10
CA MET A 293 14.78 -12.97 -1.87
C MET A 293 15.04 -11.48 -2.18
N ARG A 294 15.87 -11.20 -3.19
CA ARG A 294 16.24 -9.84 -3.56
C ARG A 294 15.11 -9.10 -4.23
N GLY A 295 14.40 -9.72 -5.16
CA GLY A 295 13.25 -9.11 -5.83
C GLY A 295 12.13 -8.76 -4.86
N GLU A 296 11.88 -9.63 -3.89
CA GLU A 296 10.91 -9.38 -2.84
C GLU A 296 11.35 -8.29 -1.85
N GLY A 297 12.58 -8.36 -1.34
CA GLY A 297 13.13 -7.34 -0.44
C GLY A 297 13.17 -5.96 -1.10
N ALA A 298 13.54 -5.89 -2.39
CA ALA A 298 13.48 -4.67 -3.18
C ALA A 298 12.04 -4.16 -3.34
N THR A 299 11.08 -5.05 -3.58
CA THR A 299 9.65 -4.67 -3.65
C THR A 299 9.21 -4.01 -2.35
N TYR A 300 9.53 -4.60 -1.19
CA TYR A 300 9.20 -4.00 0.11
C TYR A 300 9.94 -2.68 0.36
N LYS A 301 11.24 -2.60 0.04
CA LYS A 301 12.03 -1.35 0.14
C LYS A 301 11.43 -0.23 -0.69
N TYR A 302 10.96 -0.53 -1.89
CA TYR A 302 10.26 0.44 -2.73
C TYR A 302 8.92 0.87 -2.12
N MET A 303 8.07 -0.09 -1.75
CA MET A 303 6.72 0.20 -1.25
C MET A 303 6.81 1.01 0.05
N SER A 304 7.67 0.62 0.99
CA SER A 304 7.87 1.33 2.27
C SER A 304 8.37 2.76 2.13
N ARG A 305 9.03 3.09 1.01
CA ARG A 305 9.49 4.47 0.71
C ARG A 305 8.44 5.30 -0.03
N ASN A 306 7.66 4.68 -0.91
CA ASN A 306 6.80 5.40 -1.85
C ASN A 306 5.30 5.31 -1.53
N VAL A 307 4.90 4.52 -0.54
CA VAL A 307 3.51 4.42 -0.10
C VAL A 307 3.38 4.84 1.34
N LYS A 308 2.53 5.84 1.58
CA LYS A 308 2.18 6.38 2.88
C LYS A 308 1.58 5.30 3.76
N ASN A 309 1.62 5.55 5.06
CA ASN A 309 1.06 4.65 6.05
C ASN A 309 -0.45 4.40 5.93
N ASP A 310 -1.21 5.37 5.40
CA ASP A 310 -2.64 5.24 5.09
C ASP A 310 -2.90 4.59 3.72
N GLY A 311 -1.85 4.09 3.06
CA GLY A 311 -1.89 3.26 1.86
C GLY A 311 -1.79 4.01 0.55
N PHE A 312 -1.84 5.34 0.52
CA PHE A 312 -1.77 6.08 -0.75
C PHE A 312 -0.33 6.29 -1.23
N ASN A 313 -0.15 6.43 -2.54
CA ASN A 313 1.15 6.75 -3.13
C ASN A 313 1.63 8.14 -2.69
N GLY A 314 2.93 8.25 -2.41
CA GLY A 314 3.59 9.49 -2.04
C GLY A 314 3.63 10.54 -3.15
N GLU A 315 3.58 10.10 -4.42
CA GLU A 315 3.53 10.98 -5.60
C GLU A 315 2.15 11.64 -5.80
N THR A 316 1.19 11.38 -4.91
CA THR A 316 -0.17 11.98 -4.90
C THR A 316 -0.98 11.76 -6.17
N THR A 317 -0.70 10.67 -6.90
CA THR A 317 -1.41 10.32 -8.13
C THR A 317 -2.05 8.93 -8.07
N GLU A 318 -3.26 8.85 -8.59
CA GLU A 318 -4.11 7.65 -8.50
C GLU A 318 -3.64 6.56 -9.46
N ASN A 319 -3.21 6.96 -10.66
CA ASN A 319 -2.73 6.02 -11.68
C ASN A 319 -1.42 5.35 -11.23
N TYR A 320 -0.47 6.12 -10.67
CA TYR A 320 0.76 5.53 -10.14
C TYR A 320 0.52 4.76 -8.84
N HIS A 321 -0.50 5.09 -8.06
CA HIS A 321 -0.97 4.24 -6.97
C HIS A 321 -1.41 2.86 -7.48
N ALA A 322 -2.35 2.81 -8.43
CA ALA A 322 -2.83 1.56 -9.00
C ALA A 322 -1.71 0.75 -9.68
N TYR A 323 -0.82 1.44 -10.43
CA TYR A 323 0.30 0.83 -11.13
C TYR A 323 1.32 0.20 -10.17
N ALA A 324 1.77 0.94 -9.14
CA ALA A 324 2.73 0.44 -8.16
C ALA A 324 2.17 -0.76 -7.40
N LEU A 325 0.90 -0.71 -7.00
CA LEU A 325 0.24 -1.84 -6.37
C LEU A 325 0.15 -3.05 -7.29
N ALA A 326 -0.20 -2.87 -8.56
CA ALA A 326 -0.29 -3.98 -9.51
C ALA A 326 1.07 -4.70 -9.69
N LEU A 327 2.17 -3.94 -9.80
CA LEU A 327 3.50 -4.51 -9.91
C LEU A 327 3.92 -5.30 -8.67
N ALA A 328 3.74 -4.72 -7.48
CA ALA A 328 4.09 -5.36 -6.22
C ALA A 328 3.22 -6.59 -5.93
N ASN A 329 1.93 -6.53 -6.28
CA ASN A 329 1.01 -7.66 -6.18
C ASN A 329 1.40 -8.84 -7.06
N ASN A 330 2.06 -8.60 -8.21
CA ASN A 330 2.55 -9.71 -9.03
C ASN A 330 3.60 -10.55 -8.29
N VAL A 331 4.45 -9.92 -7.47
CA VAL A 331 5.41 -10.65 -6.63
C VAL A 331 4.67 -11.51 -5.60
N MET A 332 3.68 -10.92 -4.91
CA MET A 332 2.83 -11.64 -3.94
C MET A 332 2.13 -12.84 -4.57
N LYS A 333 1.43 -12.60 -5.69
CA LYS A 333 0.61 -13.58 -6.40
C LYS A 333 1.46 -14.74 -6.90
N LEU A 334 2.56 -14.43 -7.58
CA LEU A 334 3.43 -15.47 -8.14
C LEU A 334 4.11 -16.29 -7.03
N GLY A 335 4.50 -15.64 -5.93
CA GLY A 335 4.99 -16.30 -4.73
C GLY A 335 3.98 -17.30 -4.16
N ALA A 336 2.76 -16.82 -3.89
CA ALA A 336 1.68 -17.62 -3.32
C ALA A 336 1.27 -18.80 -4.22
N MET A 337 1.17 -18.60 -5.55
CA MET A 337 0.88 -19.65 -6.52
C MET A 337 1.90 -20.80 -6.51
N ASN A 338 3.11 -20.56 -5.97
CA ASN A 338 4.22 -21.51 -5.94
C ASN A 338 4.67 -21.89 -4.52
N GLY A 339 3.90 -21.50 -3.50
CA GLY A 339 4.20 -21.83 -2.10
C GLY A 339 5.41 -21.09 -1.51
N TYR A 340 5.85 -19.98 -2.11
CA TYR A 340 6.87 -19.12 -1.51
C TYR A 340 6.22 -18.20 -0.47
N GLN A 341 6.84 -18.14 0.72
CA GLN A 341 6.44 -17.19 1.75
C GLN A 341 6.81 -15.79 1.33
N VAL A 342 5.88 -14.85 1.50
CA VAL A 342 6.09 -13.45 1.17
C VAL A 342 6.22 -12.61 2.45
N LEU A 343 7.00 -11.54 2.42
CA LEU A 343 7.29 -10.64 3.53
C LEU A 343 5.97 -10.09 4.06
N ALA A 344 5.60 -10.49 5.28
CA ALA A 344 4.38 -10.05 5.92
C ALA A 344 4.22 -8.51 5.96
N PRO A 345 5.29 -7.72 6.20
CA PRO A 345 5.20 -6.25 6.12
C PRO A 345 4.80 -5.72 4.74
N LEU A 346 5.23 -6.39 3.66
CA LEU A 346 4.82 -6.03 2.29
C LEU A 346 3.34 -6.33 2.07
N ALA A 347 2.87 -7.50 2.48
CA ALA A 347 1.45 -7.88 2.34
C ALA A 347 0.51 -6.87 3.01
N GLN A 348 0.84 -6.44 4.23
CA GLN A 348 0.05 -5.46 4.99
C GLN A 348 -0.01 -4.08 4.32
N GLN A 349 1.11 -3.65 3.73
CA GLN A 349 1.16 -2.37 3.02
C GLN A 349 0.34 -2.40 1.73
N LEU A 350 0.38 -3.52 1.00
CA LEU A 350 -0.39 -3.69 -0.22
C LEU A 350 -1.89 -3.83 0.05
N GLU A 351 -2.28 -4.47 1.15
CA GLU A 351 -3.67 -4.51 1.60
C GLU A 351 -4.22 -3.10 1.86
N ARG A 352 -3.45 -2.24 2.56
CA ARG A 352 -3.84 -0.83 2.75
C ARG A 352 -3.97 -0.09 1.44
N GLY A 353 -3.03 -0.32 0.52
CA GLY A 353 -3.10 0.30 -0.80
C GLY A 353 -4.35 -0.11 -1.58
N ALA A 354 -4.75 -1.39 -1.50
CA ALA A 354 -5.97 -1.89 -2.11
C ALA A 354 -7.23 -1.25 -1.49
N GLU A 355 -7.24 -1.06 -0.18
CA GLU A 355 -8.32 -0.37 0.52
C GLU A 355 -8.42 1.11 0.08
N THR A 356 -7.29 1.83 0.05
CA THR A 356 -7.23 3.20 -0.47
C THR A 356 -7.74 3.29 -1.90
N LEU A 357 -7.42 2.31 -2.75
CA LEU A 357 -7.92 2.23 -4.12
C LEU A 357 -9.46 2.07 -4.15
N ALA A 358 -10.02 1.22 -3.28
CA ALA A 358 -11.46 0.94 -3.22
C ALA A 358 -12.29 2.17 -2.83
N TYR A 359 -11.83 2.93 -1.83
CA TYR A 359 -12.54 4.11 -1.34
C TYR A 359 -12.34 5.35 -2.23
N MET A 360 -11.20 5.45 -2.92
CA MET A 360 -10.92 6.51 -3.90
C MET A 360 -11.72 6.36 -5.18
N SER A 361 -11.92 5.12 -5.64
CA SER A 361 -12.65 4.81 -6.87
C SER A 361 -14.05 5.41 -6.83
N LEU A 362 -14.46 6.05 -7.92
CA LEU A 362 -15.85 6.48 -8.12
C LEU A 362 -16.80 5.25 -8.05
N PRO A 363 -18.11 5.44 -7.80
CA PRO A 363 -19.04 4.31 -7.70
C PRO A 363 -19.14 3.40 -8.95
N ASN A 364 -18.66 3.86 -10.10
CA ASN A 364 -18.52 3.07 -11.33
C ASN A 364 -17.10 2.51 -11.58
N PHE A 365 -16.20 2.60 -10.60
CA PHE A 365 -14.78 2.20 -10.62
C PHE A 365 -13.83 3.02 -11.50
N GLU A 366 -14.30 4.14 -12.07
CA GLU A 366 -13.38 5.12 -12.63
C GLU A 366 -12.61 5.83 -11.50
N MET A 367 -11.48 6.46 -11.85
CA MET A 367 -10.69 7.24 -10.90
C MET A 367 -11.08 8.74 -10.88
N PRO A 368 -11.02 9.43 -9.74
CA PRO A 368 -11.35 10.86 -9.65
C PRO A 368 -10.54 11.80 -10.56
N GLN A 369 -9.37 11.38 -11.05
CA GLN A 369 -8.37 12.15 -11.80
C GLN A 369 -7.47 13.07 -10.95
N ILE A 370 -7.15 12.69 -9.71
CA ILE A 370 -6.16 13.43 -8.90
C ILE A 370 -4.73 13.25 -9.44
N GLY A 371 -4.02 14.39 -9.57
CA GLY A 371 -2.68 14.50 -10.12
C GLY A 371 -2.58 13.94 -11.53
N ASP A 372 -1.47 13.25 -11.84
CA ASP A 372 -1.26 12.68 -13.17
C ASP A 372 -2.08 11.40 -13.43
N SER A 373 -3.39 11.58 -13.61
CA SER A 373 -4.39 10.53 -13.75
C SER A 373 -5.34 10.80 -14.93
N SER A 374 -6.16 9.81 -15.28
CA SER A 374 -7.10 9.90 -16.40
C SER A 374 -8.40 9.15 -16.11
N THR A 375 -9.45 9.43 -16.89
CA THR A 375 -10.72 8.68 -16.84
C THR A 375 -10.58 7.25 -17.38
N VAL A 376 -9.57 7.01 -18.22
CA VAL A 376 -9.30 5.70 -18.84
C VAL A 376 -8.22 5.00 -18.05
N THR A 377 -8.61 4.40 -16.93
CA THR A 377 -7.70 3.60 -16.09
C THR A 377 -7.74 2.11 -16.44
N PRO A 378 -6.74 1.33 -16.01
CA PRO A 378 -6.85 -0.13 -15.98
C PRO A 378 -8.15 -0.56 -15.29
N ASN A 379 -8.57 -1.81 -15.52
CA ASN A 379 -9.78 -2.37 -14.93
C ASN A 379 -9.67 -2.46 -13.39
N ASN A 380 -9.90 -1.34 -12.68
CA ASN A 380 -9.78 -1.20 -11.24
C ASN A 380 -10.70 -2.17 -10.52
N ARG A 381 -11.87 -2.42 -11.09
CA ARG A 381 -12.80 -3.42 -10.57
C ARG A 381 -12.15 -4.80 -10.51
N GLN A 382 -11.51 -5.26 -11.59
CA GLN A 382 -10.80 -6.53 -11.60
C GLN A 382 -9.61 -6.51 -10.64
N LEU A 383 -8.88 -5.40 -10.59
CA LEU A 383 -7.76 -5.24 -9.68
C LEU A 383 -8.18 -5.38 -8.21
N LEU A 384 -9.30 -4.77 -7.82
CA LEU A 384 -9.89 -4.88 -6.48
C LEU A 384 -10.42 -6.29 -6.18
N LEU A 385 -11.00 -7.00 -7.15
CA LEU A 385 -11.42 -8.40 -6.98
C LEU A 385 -10.22 -9.31 -6.71
N ASP A 386 -9.15 -9.12 -7.48
CA ASP A 386 -7.87 -9.82 -7.29
C ASP A 386 -7.33 -9.56 -5.88
N TYR A 387 -7.26 -8.30 -5.46
CA TYR A 387 -6.78 -7.90 -4.13
C TYR A 387 -7.65 -8.44 -3.01
N ALA A 388 -8.97 -8.42 -3.18
CA ALA A 388 -9.89 -8.98 -2.21
C ALA A 388 -9.62 -10.48 -1.96
N GLY A 389 -9.28 -11.22 -3.02
CA GLY A 389 -8.87 -12.62 -2.93
C GLY A 389 -7.52 -12.80 -2.23
N TYR A 390 -6.49 -12.00 -2.59
CA TYR A 390 -5.15 -12.14 -2.03
C TYR A 390 -5.08 -11.80 -0.54
N TYR A 391 -5.82 -10.79 -0.11
CA TYR A 391 -5.78 -10.27 1.26
C TYR A 391 -6.97 -10.69 2.12
N ASN A 392 -7.83 -11.57 1.59
CA ASN A 392 -9.04 -12.03 2.27
C ASN A 392 -9.91 -10.86 2.79
N ARG A 393 -10.24 -9.93 1.88
CA ARG A 393 -11.03 -8.72 2.17
C ARG A 393 -12.45 -8.83 1.61
N PRO A 394 -13.41 -9.43 2.35
CA PRO A 394 -14.77 -9.63 1.86
C PRO A 394 -15.52 -8.32 1.65
N ASP A 395 -15.13 -7.25 2.32
CA ASP A 395 -15.64 -5.89 2.11
C ASP A 395 -15.20 -5.31 0.76
N ILE A 396 -13.92 -5.46 0.39
CA ILE A 396 -13.43 -5.08 -0.94
C ILE A 396 -14.07 -5.96 -2.02
N ALA A 397 -14.25 -7.26 -1.77
CA ALA A 397 -15.00 -8.14 -2.69
C ALA A 397 -16.43 -7.65 -2.90
N TRP A 398 -17.12 -7.21 -1.84
CA TRP A 398 -18.47 -6.66 -1.92
C TRP A 398 -18.53 -5.38 -2.72
N ILE A 399 -17.58 -4.46 -2.47
CA ILE A 399 -17.44 -3.23 -3.25
C ILE A 399 -17.25 -3.58 -4.73
N ALA A 400 -16.19 -4.32 -5.06
CA ALA A 400 -15.78 -4.62 -6.44
C ALA A 400 -16.82 -5.47 -7.21
N SER A 401 -17.51 -6.37 -6.51
CA SER A 401 -18.58 -7.18 -7.11
C SER A 401 -19.95 -6.50 -7.10
N GLN A 402 -20.06 -5.27 -6.60
CA GLN A 402 -21.32 -4.53 -6.45
C GLN A 402 -22.37 -5.33 -5.67
N GLY A 403 -21.93 -5.98 -4.60
CA GLY A 403 -22.76 -6.74 -3.68
C GLY A 403 -23.05 -8.20 -4.07
N ALA A 404 -22.49 -8.69 -5.19
CA ALA A 404 -22.69 -10.08 -5.61
C ALA A 404 -21.91 -11.11 -4.76
N SER A 405 -20.86 -10.69 -4.05
CA SER A 405 -20.04 -11.55 -3.18
C SER A 405 -19.47 -10.75 -2.01
N GLY A 406 -18.96 -11.41 -0.97
CA GLY A 406 -18.37 -10.72 0.19
C GLY A 406 -19.39 -10.12 1.16
N THR A 407 -18.95 -9.18 1.99
CA THR A 407 -19.74 -8.57 3.08
C THR A 407 -19.81 -7.06 2.90
N ARG A 408 -21.00 -6.47 3.05
CA ARG A 408 -21.15 -5.01 2.93
C ARG A 408 -20.25 -4.28 3.93
N PRO A 409 -19.43 -3.29 3.50
CA PRO A 409 -18.67 -2.44 4.41
C PRO A 409 -19.58 -1.77 5.45
N THR A 410 -19.10 -1.67 6.69
CA THR A 410 -19.84 -0.99 7.78
C THR A 410 -19.80 0.53 7.67
N THR A 411 -18.83 1.07 6.92
CA THR A 411 -18.67 2.49 6.63
C THR A 411 -18.86 2.76 5.14
N THR A 412 -19.41 3.92 4.81
CA THR A 412 -19.49 4.41 3.42
C THR A 412 -18.40 5.45 3.17
N SER A 413 -18.47 6.59 3.85
CA SER A 413 -17.48 7.67 3.75
C SER A 413 -16.23 7.38 4.58
N VAL A 414 -15.06 7.87 4.15
CA VAL A 414 -13.77 7.64 4.82
C VAL A 414 -12.87 8.88 4.80
N LEU A 415 -11.99 8.99 5.80
CA LEU A 415 -10.81 9.84 5.78
C LEU A 415 -9.56 8.96 5.72
N HIS A 416 -8.72 9.17 4.72
CA HIS A 416 -7.33 8.70 4.70
C HIS A 416 -6.44 9.84 5.23
N PRO A 417 -5.93 9.75 6.47
CA PRO A 417 -5.47 10.88 7.27
C PRO A 417 -4.20 11.58 6.77
N ASN A 418 -3.53 11.07 5.74
CA ASN A 418 -2.39 11.72 5.10
C ASN A 418 -2.63 11.97 3.59
N SER A 419 -3.87 11.80 3.10
CA SER A 419 -4.16 11.73 1.67
C SER A 419 -5.42 12.49 1.30
N TYR A 420 -6.60 11.92 1.53
CA TYR A 420 -7.85 12.47 1.01
C TYR A 420 -9.04 12.10 1.90
N ALA A 421 -10.17 12.78 1.69
CA ALA A 421 -11.46 12.37 2.24
C ALA A 421 -12.43 12.02 1.12
N ALA A 422 -13.25 10.99 1.34
CA ALA A 422 -14.25 10.51 0.40
C ALA A 422 -15.61 10.47 1.11
N MET A 423 -16.57 11.25 0.62
CA MET A 423 -17.95 11.31 1.09
C MET A 423 -18.84 10.52 0.14
N ARG A 424 -19.71 9.63 0.64
CA ARG A 424 -20.64 8.86 -0.19
C ARG A 424 -21.93 8.40 0.48
N THR A 425 -22.98 8.25 -0.33
CA THR A 425 -24.26 7.64 0.08
C THR A 425 -24.21 6.11 0.07
N GLY A 426 -23.38 5.54 -0.78
CA GLY A 426 -23.25 4.09 -0.97
C GLY A 426 -22.17 3.73 -1.97
N TRP A 427 -22.34 2.59 -2.63
CA TRP A 427 -21.35 1.96 -3.52
C TRP A 427 -21.93 1.56 -4.88
N SER A 428 -23.23 1.80 -5.09
CA SER A 428 -23.92 1.51 -6.35
C SER A 428 -23.51 2.56 -7.39
N PRO A 429 -23.52 2.24 -8.71
CA PRO A 429 -23.17 3.22 -9.74
C PRO A 429 -23.96 4.54 -9.70
N GLY A 430 -25.16 4.55 -9.12
CA GLY A 430 -25.96 5.76 -8.98
C GLY A 430 -25.71 6.57 -7.69
N ASP A 431 -24.89 6.07 -6.77
CA ASP A 431 -24.65 6.71 -5.47
C ASP A 431 -23.88 8.03 -5.62
N ASN A 432 -24.16 8.98 -4.72
CA ASN A 432 -23.52 10.28 -4.71
C ASN A 432 -22.17 10.16 -4.01
N TYR A 433 -21.16 10.81 -4.57
CA TYR A 433 -19.77 10.76 -4.15
C TYR A 433 -19.10 12.12 -4.31
N LEU A 434 -18.28 12.50 -3.32
CA LEU A 434 -17.37 13.64 -3.42
C LEU A 434 -16.03 13.28 -2.79
N LEU A 435 -14.94 13.52 -3.51
CA LEU A 435 -13.58 13.43 -3.01
C LEU A 435 -13.03 14.83 -2.71
N VAL A 436 -12.31 14.96 -1.60
CA VAL A 436 -11.49 16.11 -1.25
C VAL A 436 -10.02 15.70 -1.29
N GLU A 437 -9.27 16.25 -2.24
CA GLU A 437 -7.81 16.16 -2.28
C GLU A 437 -7.25 17.04 -1.15
N ASN A 438 -6.33 16.53 -0.32
CA ASN A 438 -5.50 17.36 0.57
C ASN A 438 -4.27 16.58 1.05
N SER A 439 -3.50 16.03 0.11
CA SER A 439 -2.53 14.99 0.38
C SER A 439 -1.28 15.53 1.07
N ASP A 440 -1.07 15.14 2.33
CA ASP A 440 0.17 15.46 3.04
C ASP A 440 1.36 14.74 2.39
N THR A 441 2.13 15.48 1.58
CA THR A 441 3.28 14.98 0.84
C THR A 441 4.41 16.00 0.80
N SER A 442 5.64 15.50 0.82
CA SER A 442 6.84 16.26 0.49
C SER A 442 7.31 16.05 -0.95
N TYR A 443 6.53 15.31 -1.75
CA TYR A 443 6.83 15.10 -3.16
C TYR A 443 6.67 16.42 -3.94
N ALA A 444 7.75 16.86 -4.57
CA ALA A 444 7.83 18.10 -5.33
C ALA A 444 8.07 17.85 -6.83
N GLY A 445 7.83 16.63 -7.31
CA GLY A 445 7.92 16.30 -8.74
C GLY A 445 6.69 16.77 -9.52
N SER A 446 6.75 16.64 -10.85
CA SER A 446 5.71 17.14 -11.77
C SER A 446 4.35 16.48 -11.63
N HIS A 447 4.26 15.35 -10.93
CA HIS A 447 3.04 14.57 -10.78
C HIS A 447 2.08 15.11 -9.71
N ASN A 448 2.56 15.98 -8.80
CA ASN A 448 1.73 16.65 -7.80
C ASN A 448 1.33 18.03 -8.33
N HIS A 449 0.02 18.26 -8.44
CA HIS A 449 -0.52 19.53 -8.93
C HIS A 449 -0.68 20.52 -7.75
N PRO A 450 -0.83 21.83 -8.01
CA PRO A 450 -1.16 22.81 -6.99
C PRO A 450 -2.67 22.85 -6.74
N ASP A 451 -3.23 21.70 -6.32
CA ASP A 451 -4.65 21.37 -6.26
C ASP A 451 -5.17 21.04 -4.83
N ASP A 452 -4.47 21.50 -3.79
CA ASP A 452 -4.85 21.29 -2.40
C ASP A 452 -6.28 21.80 -2.11
N LEU A 453 -7.04 20.95 -1.41
CA LEU A 453 -8.46 21.11 -1.11
C LEU A 453 -9.38 21.04 -2.34
N SER A 454 -8.89 20.64 -3.52
CA SER A 454 -9.72 20.45 -4.72
C SER A 454 -10.77 19.36 -4.52
N LEU A 455 -11.90 19.54 -5.21
CA LEU A 455 -13.08 18.66 -5.14
C LEU A 455 -13.35 17.96 -6.46
N VAL A 456 -13.71 16.68 -6.40
CA VAL A 456 -14.28 15.91 -7.52
C VAL A 456 -15.63 15.36 -7.08
N ALA A 457 -16.68 15.57 -7.86
CA ALA A 457 -18.04 15.15 -7.51
C ALA A 457 -18.67 14.26 -8.60
N TYR A 458 -19.30 13.18 -8.14
CA TYR A 458 -20.03 12.21 -8.95
C TYR A 458 -21.39 11.98 -8.33
N ALA A 459 -22.46 12.00 -9.12
CA ALA A 459 -23.80 11.73 -8.63
C ALA A 459 -24.66 11.13 -9.72
N TYR A 460 -25.59 10.25 -9.34
CA TYR A 460 -26.58 9.67 -10.24
C TYR A 460 -25.99 9.04 -11.51
N GLY A 461 -24.81 8.41 -11.40
CA GLY A 461 -24.17 7.76 -12.54
C GLY A 461 -23.19 8.62 -13.33
N LYS A 462 -22.96 9.89 -12.97
CA LYS A 462 -22.19 10.84 -13.79
C LYS A 462 -21.23 11.71 -13.00
N ARG A 463 -20.07 12.01 -13.61
CA ARG A 463 -19.16 13.09 -13.18
C ARG A 463 -19.81 14.46 -13.36
N LEU A 464 -19.92 15.21 -12.27
CA LEU A 464 -20.56 16.52 -12.24
C LEU A 464 -19.56 17.66 -12.03
N LEU A 465 -18.53 17.41 -11.21
CA LEU A 465 -17.40 18.31 -10.98
C LEU A 465 -16.12 17.49 -11.16
N VAL A 466 -15.18 17.97 -11.97
CA VAL A 466 -14.02 17.17 -12.42
C VAL A 466 -12.72 17.89 -12.18
N ASP A 467 -11.66 17.11 -11.95
CA ASP A 467 -10.31 17.57 -12.24
C ASP A 467 -10.11 17.62 -13.76
N PRO A 468 -9.44 18.65 -14.33
CA PRO A 468 -9.32 18.77 -15.76
C PRO A 468 -8.28 17.83 -16.40
N GLY A 469 -7.44 17.12 -15.62
CA GLY A 469 -6.50 16.11 -16.11
C GLY A 469 -5.15 16.68 -16.54
N VAL A 470 -4.40 15.96 -17.38
CA VAL A 470 -2.94 16.19 -17.58
C VAL A 470 -2.58 16.68 -18.98
N TYR A 471 -3.26 16.15 -20.00
CA TYR A 471 -2.92 16.24 -21.42
C TYR A 471 -1.53 15.70 -21.78
N ASP A 472 -0.47 16.48 -21.54
CA ASP A 472 0.91 16.16 -21.89
C ASP A 472 1.91 16.75 -20.87
N TYR A 473 3.19 16.39 -21.05
CA TYR A 473 4.30 16.88 -20.23
C TYR A 473 5.10 17.99 -20.92
N ALA A 474 4.54 18.62 -21.95
CA ALA A 474 5.21 19.74 -22.60
C ALA A 474 5.29 20.92 -21.62
N THR A 475 6.40 21.65 -21.65
CA THR A 475 6.63 22.84 -20.81
C THR A 475 5.95 24.10 -21.36
N THR A 476 5.06 23.93 -22.34
CA THR A 476 4.24 24.99 -22.95
C THR A 476 2.88 24.42 -23.33
N GLY A 477 1.86 25.28 -23.47
CA GLY A 477 0.54 24.86 -23.94
C GLY A 477 -0.39 24.34 -22.83
N PRO A 478 -1.44 23.56 -23.18
CA PRO A 478 -2.47 23.16 -22.24
C PRO A 478 -1.98 22.38 -21.02
N GLY A 479 -0.93 21.55 -21.17
CA GLY A 479 -0.37 20.75 -20.08
C GLY A 479 0.18 21.59 -18.92
N VAL A 480 0.71 22.78 -19.19
CA VAL A 480 1.20 23.69 -18.12
C VAL A 480 0.03 24.24 -17.30
N TRP A 481 -1.05 24.69 -17.96
CA TRP A 481 -2.23 25.17 -17.25
C TRP A 481 -2.83 24.07 -16.37
N LEU A 482 -2.98 22.88 -16.94
CA LEU A 482 -3.53 21.70 -16.29
C LEU A 482 -2.75 21.24 -15.05
N ARG A 483 -1.41 21.22 -15.11
CA ARG A 483 -0.57 20.62 -14.05
C ARG A 483 0.05 21.63 -13.07
N GLU A 484 0.24 22.88 -13.48
CA GLU A 484 1.11 23.83 -12.78
C GLU A 484 0.36 25.07 -12.27
N THR A 485 -0.97 25.14 -12.44
CA THR A 485 -1.77 26.28 -11.99
C THR A 485 -2.90 25.85 -11.06
N THR A 486 -3.12 26.63 -10.00
CA THR A 486 -4.30 26.43 -9.14
C THR A 486 -5.58 26.80 -9.86
N GLU A 487 -5.52 27.72 -10.84
CA GLU A 487 -6.66 28.09 -11.68
C GLU A 487 -7.38 26.89 -12.31
N ALA A 488 -6.67 25.80 -12.62
CA ALA A 488 -7.22 24.61 -13.24
C ALA A 488 -8.06 23.72 -12.29
N HIS A 489 -8.02 23.94 -10.97
CA HIS A 489 -8.60 23.02 -9.99
C HIS A 489 -9.78 23.61 -9.23
N ASN A 490 -10.56 22.74 -8.58
CA ASN A 490 -11.78 23.11 -7.88
C ASN A 490 -11.50 23.62 -6.46
N THR A 491 -10.67 24.65 -6.33
CA THR A 491 -10.22 25.21 -5.04
C THR A 491 -10.25 26.75 -5.07
N VAL A 492 -9.56 27.42 -4.14
CA VAL A 492 -9.41 28.88 -4.11
C VAL A 492 -8.00 29.28 -4.51
N GLU A 493 -7.88 30.07 -5.57
CA GLU A 493 -6.62 30.71 -5.97
C GLU A 493 -6.47 32.08 -5.31
N VAL A 494 -5.23 32.45 -4.94
CA VAL A 494 -4.90 33.73 -4.33
C VAL A 494 -3.87 34.49 -5.17
N ASN A 495 -4.24 35.72 -5.56
CA ASN A 495 -3.37 36.65 -6.30
C ASN A 495 -2.75 36.06 -7.58
N ASN A 496 -3.46 35.16 -8.28
CA ASN A 496 -2.97 34.51 -9.51
C ASN A 496 -1.63 33.77 -9.30
N ASN A 497 -1.47 33.14 -8.13
CA ASN A 497 -0.31 32.31 -7.82
C ASN A 497 -0.74 30.85 -7.65
N PRO A 498 0.06 29.90 -8.15
CA PRO A 498 -0.12 28.51 -7.79
C PRO A 498 0.21 28.29 -6.30
N GLN A 499 -0.42 27.28 -5.71
CA GLN A 499 -0.09 26.79 -4.38
C GLN A 499 1.36 26.27 -4.31
N ALA A 500 2.05 26.55 -3.21
CA ALA A 500 3.46 26.27 -2.97
C ALA A 500 3.78 24.97 -2.18
N ASN A 501 2.80 24.11 -1.90
CA ASN A 501 3.00 22.79 -1.26
C ASN A 501 3.72 22.82 0.12
N ILE A 502 3.29 23.68 1.05
CA ILE A 502 4.00 24.00 2.31
C ILE A 502 3.50 23.19 3.52
N GLU A 503 2.23 23.32 3.89
CA GLU A 503 1.65 22.70 5.10
C GLU A 503 0.20 22.34 4.81
N ARG A 504 -0.14 21.04 4.90
CA ARG A 504 -1.47 20.49 4.68
C ARG A 504 -1.96 19.74 5.91
N LYS A 505 -3.23 19.93 6.27
CA LYS A 505 -3.81 19.29 7.44
C LYS A 505 -5.26 18.91 7.23
N HIS A 506 -5.58 17.65 7.50
CA HIS A 506 -6.93 17.25 7.86
C HIS A 506 -7.17 17.66 9.33
N VAL A 507 -8.14 18.53 9.55
CA VAL A 507 -8.41 19.12 10.87
C VAL A 507 -9.53 18.39 11.58
N SER A 508 -10.61 18.03 10.87
CA SER A 508 -11.74 17.30 11.44
C SER A 508 -12.47 16.46 10.40
N TRP A 509 -13.02 15.33 10.85
CA TRP A 509 -13.83 14.42 10.05
C TRP A 509 -14.98 13.86 10.88
N ARG A 510 -16.17 13.82 10.29
CA ARG A 510 -17.39 13.22 10.85
C ARG A 510 -18.19 12.58 9.72
N SER A 511 -18.73 11.40 9.98
CA SER A 511 -19.57 10.69 9.02
C SER A 511 -20.59 9.83 9.72
N ASN A 512 -21.86 10.03 9.42
CA ASN A 512 -22.95 9.14 9.79
C ASN A 512 -23.91 8.96 8.60
N SER A 513 -25.05 8.31 8.79
CA SER A 513 -25.99 8.05 7.69
C SER A 513 -26.77 9.28 7.22
N GLY A 514 -26.81 10.36 8.01
CA GLY A 514 -27.50 11.61 7.65
C GLY A 514 -26.59 12.68 7.06
N PHE A 515 -25.36 12.81 7.55
CA PHE A 515 -24.40 13.76 7.00
C PHE A 515 -22.93 13.33 7.11
N ASP A 516 -22.10 13.91 6.25
CA ASP A 516 -20.65 13.97 6.43
C ASP A 516 -20.21 15.42 6.67
N PHE A 517 -19.14 15.61 7.44
CA PHE A 517 -18.50 16.90 7.64
C PHE A 517 -16.98 16.77 7.61
N TYR A 518 -16.35 17.48 6.69
CA TYR A 518 -14.90 17.56 6.52
C TYR A 518 -14.42 18.97 6.81
N HIS A 519 -13.24 19.08 7.46
CA HIS A 519 -12.49 20.32 7.60
C HIS A 519 -11.02 20.06 7.26
N GLY A 520 -10.54 20.65 6.17
CA GLY A 520 -9.15 20.64 5.72
C GLY A 520 -8.53 22.04 5.73
N ARG A 521 -7.20 22.09 5.72
CA ARG A 521 -6.42 23.33 5.75
C ARG A 521 -5.12 23.18 4.97
N HIS A 522 -4.72 24.25 4.29
CA HIS A 522 -3.35 24.43 3.84
C HIS A 522 -2.81 25.86 4.06
N ARG A 523 -1.48 26.04 3.94
CA ARG A 523 -0.78 27.34 4.05
C ARG A 523 0.08 27.68 2.84
N ASP A 524 -0.34 27.23 1.67
CA ASP A 524 0.44 27.38 0.44
C ASP A 524 0.56 28.82 -0.05
N TYR A 525 -0.26 29.71 0.49
CA TYR A 525 -0.24 31.15 0.25
C TYR A 525 0.28 31.94 1.46
N ALA A 526 1.10 31.32 2.32
CA ALA A 526 1.58 31.92 3.56
C ALA A 526 2.02 33.40 3.36
N PRO A 527 1.55 34.34 4.21
CA PRO A 527 0.88 34.12 5.50
C PRO A 527 -0.64 33.90 5.40
N ILE A 528 -1.21 33.79 4.20
CA ILE A 528 -2.62 33.44 4.02
C ILE A 528 -2.80 31.92 4.21
N GLN A 529 -3.78 31.56 5.02
CA GLN A 529 -4.21 30.19 5.27
C GLN A 529 -5.59 29.97 4.67
N HIS A 530 -5.77 28.86 3.98
CA HIS A 530 -7.05 28.41 3.42
C HIS A 530 -7.58 27.25 4.26
N ASP A 531 -8.77 27.42 4.83
CA ASP A 531 -9.54 26.35 5.46
C ASP A 531 -10.79 26.07 4.61
N ARG A 532 -10.96 24.82 4.15
CA ARG A 532 -12.18 24.36 3.46
C ARG A 532 -12.99 23.47 4.39
N LYS A 533 -14.27 23.78 4.55
CA LYS A 533 -15.24 22.95 5.26
C LYS A 533 -16.32 22.49 4.31
N VAL A 534 -16.56 21.18 4.25
CA VAL A 534 -17.58 20.58 3.38
C VAL A 534 -18.57 19.82 4.24
N MET A 535 -19.85 20.19 4.17
CA MET A 535 -20.95 19.39 4.71
C MET A 535 -21.66 18.68 3.56
N PHE A 536 -21.72 17.35 3.61
CA PHE A 536 -22.58 16.57 2.73
C PHE A 536 -23.87 16.24 3.47
N VAL A 537 -24.98 16.88 3.08
CA VAL A 537 -26.32 16.53 3.57
C VAL A 537 -26.81 15.35 2.74
N LYS A 538 -26.92 14.16 3.32
CA LYS A 538 -27.20 12.94 2.56
C LYS A 538 -28.71 12.76 2.31
N PRO A 539 -29.10 12.26 1.13
CA PRO A 539 -28.28 12.07 -0.08
C PRO A 539 -28.18 13.33 -0.96
N GLY A 540 -28.70 14.47 -0.49
CA GLY A 540 -29.08 15.62 -1.31
C GLY A 540 -27.94 16.45 -1.90
N LEU A 541 -27.18 17.18 -1.08
CA LEU A 541 -26.35 18.30 -1.54
C LEU A 541 -25.07 18.48 -0.72
N TRP A 542 -24.10 19.18 -1.30
CA TRP A 542 -22.90 19.62 -0.60
C TRP A 542 -22.91 21.14 -0.35
N ILE A 543 -22.45 21.53 0.83
CA ILE A 543 -22.24 22.93 1.21
C ILE A 543 -20.74 23.10 1.44
N VAL A 544 -20.11 23.97 0.65
CA VAL A 544 -18.67 24.25 0.69
C VAL A 544 -18.46 25.65 1.26
N SER A 545 -17.77 25.72 2.40
CA SER A 545 -17.42 26.96 3.09
C SER A 545 -15.89 27.10 3.12
N ASP A 546 -15.36 28.02 2.31
CA ASP A 546 -13.95 28.38 2.28
C ASP A 546 -13.71 29.60 3.16
N LEU A 547 -12.72 29.50 4.05
CA LEU A 547 -12.27 30.59 4.91
C LEU A 547 -10.80 30.88 4.64
N MET A 548 -10.53 32.10 4.19
CA MET A 548 -9.18 32.63 4.06
C MET A 548 -8.89 33.48 5.29
N THR A 549 -7.85 33.12 6.04
CA THR A 549 -7.37 33.89 7.20
C THR A 549 -5.91 34.26 7.05
N GLY A 550 -5.44 35.21 7.87
CA GLY A 550 -4.09 35.76 7.74
C GLY A 550 -4.02 36.88 6.69
N GLY A 551 -2.83 37.08 6.12
CA GLY A 551 -2.53 38.21 5.24
C GLY A 551 -1.99 39.44 5.99
N SER A 552 -1.21 40.25 5.27
CA SER A 552 -0.62 41.47 5.80
C SER A 552 -1.67 42.57 5.97
N SER A 553 -1.63 43.27 7.10
CA SER A 553 -2.54 44.38 7.38
C SER A 553 -2.45 45.45 6.27
N GLY A 554 -3.61 45.90 5.78
CA GLY A 554 -3.70 46.91 4.72
C GLY A 554 -3.42 46.40 3.29
N VAL A 555 -3.06 45.13 3.11
CA VAL A 555 -2.88 44.53 1.77
C VAL A 555 -4.20 43.95 1.28
N THR A 556 -4.61 44.38 0.09
CA THR A 556 -5.75 43.80 -0.62
C THR A 556 -5.28 42.58 -1.41
N ASN A 557 -5.96 41.44 -1.24
CA ASN A 557 -5.71 40.23 -2.01
C ASN A 557 -6.91 39.95 -2.93
N ALA A 558 -6.62 39.38 -4.10
CA ALA A 558 -7.61 38.82 -5.01
C ALA A 558 -7.79 37.33 -4.71
N TYR A 559 -9.04 36.89 -4.63
CA TYR A 559 -9.41 35.50 -4.36
C TYR A 559 -10.37 35.03 -5.45
N GLU A 560 -10.12 33.84 -6.00
CA GLU A 560 -10.98 33.21 -7.01
C GLU A 560 -11.37 31.80 -6.57
N GLN A 561 -12.67 31.57 -6.35
CA GLN A 561 -13.20 30.22 -6.12
C GLN A 561 -13.63 29.63 -7.47
N LEU A 562 -13.09 28.46 -7.80
CA LEU A 562 -13.11 27.89 -9.14
C LEU A 562 -13.92 26.59 -9.18
N TRP A 563 -14.67 26.38 -10.27
CA TRP A 563 -15.54 25.21 -10.46
C TRP A 563 -15.52 24.70 -11.91
N HIS A 564 -14.94 23.53 -12.12
CA HIS A 564 -14.67 22.89 -13.40
C HIS A 564 -15.64 21.74 -13.64
N VAL A 565 -16.25 21.74 -14.82
CA VAL A 565 -17.23 20.72 -15.22
C VAL A 565 -16.79 20.05 -16.53
N PRO A 566 -17.27 18.84 -16.82
CA PRO A 566 -17.06 18.24 -18.14
C PRO A 566 -17.61 19.14 -19.26
N PRO A 567 -17.12 19.02 -20.52
CA PRO A 567 -17.60 19.79 -21.65
C PRO A 567 -19.14 19.79 -21.77
N THR A 568 -19.73 20.96 -21.61
CA THR A 568 -21.19 21.22 -21.71
C THR A 568 -21.42 22.71 -21.94
N THR A 569 -22.65 23.11 -22.26
CA THR A 569 -23.07 24.51 -22.08
C THR A 569 -23.49 24.77 -20.64
N LEU A 570 -23.39 26.03 -20.21
CA LEU A 570 -23.79 26.50 -18.88
C LEU A 570 -24.93 27.50 -18.98
N THR A 571 -25.91 27.36 -18.11
CA THR A 571 -26.99 28.35 -17.90
C THR A 571 -26.63 29.21 -16.70
N THR A 572 -26.59 30.53 -16.88
CA THR A 572 -26.25 31.49 -15.82
C THR A 572 -27.42 32.38 -15.46
N ASP A 573 -27.46 32.82 -14.20
CA ASP A 573 -28.43 33.80 -13.72
C ASP A 573 -27.70 35.09 -13.33
N ALA A 574 -28.07 36.21 -13.95
CA ALA A 574 -27.39 37.48 -13.71
C ALA A 574 -27.60 38.04 -12.30
N THR A 575 -28.69 37.69 -11.62
CA THR A 575 -29.06 38.19 -10.30
C THR A 575 -28.56 37.28 -9.19
N THR A 576 -28.86 35.99 -9.29
CA THR A 576 -28.46 35.01 -8.25
C THR A 576 -27.05 34.47 -8.46
N LYS A 577 -26.43 34.78 -9.60
CA LYS A 577 -25.10 34.29 -10.02
C LYS A 577 -24.97 32.77 -10.05
N ARG A 578 -26.06 32.01 -9.89
CA ARG A 578 -26.03 30.55 -9.99
C ARG A 578 -25.69 30.12 -11.41
N VAL A 579 -25.03 28.98 -11.51
CA VAL A 579 -24.65 28.37 -12.77
C VAL A 579 -25.09 26.91 -12.79
N ARG A 580 -25.76 26.49 -13.86
CA ARG A 580 -26.24 25.12 -14.05
C ARG A 580 -25.60 24.50 -15.29
N THR A 581 -25.15 23.24 -15.18
CA THR A 581 -24.76 22.44 -16.35
C THR A 581 -25.98 22.03 -17.19
N ASN A 582 -25.77 21.66 -18.45
CA ASN A 582 -26.85 21.31 -19.38
C ASN A 582 -26.57 20.00 -20.15
N PHE A 583 -26.26 18.94 -19.42
CA PHE A 583 -26.14 17.59 -19.98
C PHE A 583 -27.52 17.05 -20.37
N ALA A 584 -27.69 16.71 -21.65
CA ALA A 584 -28.96 16.28 -22.21
C ALA A 584 -29.30 14.85 -21.76
N GLY A 585 -30.47 14.67 -21.13
CA GLY A 585 -30.93 13.34 -20.69
C GLY A 585 -30.13 12.74 -19.54
N GLU A 586 -29.23 13.50 -18.93
CA GLU A 586 -28.30 13.04 -17.90
C GLU A 586 -28.39 13.91 -16.63
N ALA A 587 -27.70 13.50 -15.57
CA ALA A 587 -27.60 14.27 -14.33
C ALA A 587 -26.90 15.63 -14.56
N ASN A 588 -27.29 16.63 -13.78
CA ASN A 588 -26.74 17.99 -13.86
C ASN A 588 -26.31 18.50 -12.49
N LEU A 589 -25.55 19.60 -12.48
CA LEU A 589 -25.08 20.27 -11.28
C LEU A 589 -25.49 21.74 -11.34
N THR A 590 -26.02 22.25 -10.23
CA THR A 590 -26.17 23.68 -10.01
C THR A 590 -25.18 24.14 -8.94
N VAL A 591 -24.38 25.16 -9.25
CA VAL A 591 -23.43 25.82 -8.34
C VAL A 591 -24.03 27.16 -7.92
N LEU A 592 -24.25 27.37 -6.61
CA LEU A 592 -24.94 28.55 -6.09
C LEU A 592 -24.08 29.29 -5.04
N PRO A 593 -23.58 30.52 -5.32
CA PRO A 593 -22.92 31.33 -4.31
C PRO A 593 -23.95 31.91 -3.34
N ALA A 594 -23.64 31.92 -2.04
CA ALA A 594 -24.53 32.47 -1.02
C ALA A 594 -24.68 34.00 -1.08
N ASP A 595 -23.66 34.70 -1.61
CA ASP A 595 -23.59 36.16 -1.67
C ASP A 595 -23.35 36.67 -3.09
N PRO A 596 -24.36 36.57 -3.98
CA PRO A 596 -24.20 36.98 -5.38
C PRO A 596 -23.82 38.45 -5.57
N SER A 597 -24.07 39.31 -4.59
CA SER A 597 -23.70 40.73 -4.63
C SER A 597 -22.26 41.02 -4.21
N THR A 598 -21.57 40.08 -3.57
CA THR A 598 -20.18 40.27 -3.10
C THR A 598 -19.15 39.59 -4.00
N VAL A 599 -19.60 38.74 -4.92
CA VAL A 599 -18.76 38.04 -5.91
C VAL A 599 -19.00 38.56 -7.31
N THR A 600 -17.95 38.60 -8.10
CA THR A 600 -18.05 38.68 -9.56
C THR A 600 -18.06 37.27 -10.12
N MET A 601 -19.08 36.91 -10.90
CA MET A 601 -19.14 35.61 -11.57
C MET A 601 -18.68 35.74 -13.02
N GLN A 602 -17.81 34.84 -13.44
CA GLN A 602 -17.39 34.68 -14.83
C GLN A 602 -17.46 33.21 -15.23
N VAL A 603 -17.95 32.94 -16.43
CA VAL A 603 -17.73 31.67 -17.12
C VAL A 603 -16.51 31.86 -18.03
N ARG A 604 -15.46 31.09 -17.77
CA ARG A 604 -14.21 31.09 -18.54
C ARG A 604 -14.08 29.78 -19.31
N ASN A 605 -13.20 29.74 -20.30
CA ASN A 605 -12.89 28.53 -21.05
C ASN A 605 -11.49 28.04 -20.65
N GLY A 606 -11.42 26.84 -20.10
CA GLY A 606 -10.20 26.14 -19.75
C GLY A 606 -9.97 24.95 -20.67
N ASN A 607 -9.06 24.08 -20.26
CA ASN A 607 -8.75 22.83 -20.96
C ASN A 607 -9.32 21.64 -20.17
N TYR A 608 -9.74 20.60 -20.88
CA TYR A 608 -10.17 19.33 -20.30
C TYR A 608 -9.54 18.17 -21.06
N SER A 609 -8.84 17.33 -20.31
CA SER A 609 -8.11 16.16 -20.77
C SER A 609 -8.61 14.92 -20.04
N PRO A 610 -9.64 14.22 -20.55
CA PRO A 610 -10.12 12.98 -19.95
C PRO A 610 -9.10 11.85 -20.06
N GLN A 611 -8.14 11.94 -20.98
CA GLN A 611 -7.07 10.97 -21.20
C GLN A 611 -5.82 11.63 -21.82
N PRO A 612 -4.62 11.02 -21.67
CA PRO A 612 -3.38 11.58 -22.20
C PRO A 612 -3.47 11.88 -23.70
N ASN A 613 -2.76 12.93 -24.12
CA ASN A 613 -2.69 13.42 -25.49
C ASN A 613 -4.04 13.85 -26.11
N GLN A 614 -5.10 13.96 -25.31
CA GLN A 614 -6.38 14.51 -25.74
C GLN A 614 -6.76 15.70 -24.89
N VAL A 615 -7.04 16.82 -25.56
CA VAL A 615 -7.49 18.04 -24.89
C VAL A 615 -8.65 18.66 -25.65
N SER A 616 -9.62 19.17 -24.91
CA SER A 616 -10.77 19.88 -25.44
C SER A 616 -11.04 21.13 -24.60
N PRO A 617 -11.59 22.21 -25.17
CA PRO A 617 -12.06 23.33 -24.38
C PRO A 617 -13.22 22.90 -23.48
N ALA A 618 -13.20 23.30 -22.21
CA ALA A 618 -14.29 23.09 -21.28
C ALA A 618 -14.57 24.37 -20.47
N PRO A 619 -15.83 24.70 -20.20
CA PRO A 619 -16.12 25.87 -19.39
C PRO A 619 -15.88 25.59 -17.91
N TYR A 620 -15.43 26.61 -17.18
CA TYR A 620 -15.37 26.62 -15.73
C TYR A 620 -15.91 27.95 -15.20
N VAL A 621 -16.35 27.94 -13.94
CA VAL A 621 -16.93 29.11 -13.28
C VAL A 621 -15.92 29.65 -12.28
N ALA A 622 -15.65 30.96 -12.37
CA ALA A 622 -14.88 31.70 -11.39
C ALA A 622 -15.80 32.65 -10.61
N TYR A 623 -15.81 32.52 -9.28
CA TYR A 623 -16.36 33.53 -8.38
C TYR A 623 -15.21 34.30 -7.73
N SER A 624 -15.05 35.57 -8.11
CA SER A 624 -13.92 36.40 -7.71
C SER A 624 -14.35 37.50 -6.73
N LYS A 625 -13.47 37.81 -5.77
CA LYS A 625 -13.60 38.98 -4.89
C LYS A 625 -12.24 39.52 -4.46
N SER A 626 -12.21 40.77 -4.04
CA SER A 626 -11.03 41.39 -3.42
C SER A 626 -11.33 41.75 -1.97
N ALA A 627 -10.41 41.44 -1.06
CA ALA A 627 -10.59 41.74 0.36
C ALA A 627 -9.26 42.07 1.05
N VAL A 628 -9.34 42.91 2.08
CA VAL A 628 -8.27 43.14 3.05
C VAL A 628 -8.51 42.24 4.26
N GLY A 629 -7.49 41.47 4.67
CA GLY A 629 -7.61 40.51 5.76
C GLY A 629 -8.46 39.28 5.41
N ALA A 630 -9.18 38.76 6.40
CA ALA A 630 -9.94 37.52 6.27
C ALA A 630 -11.16 37.66 5.36
N THR A 631 -11.46 36.61 4.60
CA THR A 631 -12.64 36.55 3.72
C THR A 631 -13.18 35.11 3.61
N SER A 632 -14.42 34.94 3.16
CA SER A 632 -15.06 33.61 3.06
C SER A 632 -15.96 33.44 1.85
N PHE A 633 -15.94 32.26 1.22
CA PHE A 633 -16.90 31.85 0.20
C PHE A 633 -17.81 30.78 0.78
N ASP A 634 -19.12 30.92 0.58
CA ASP A 634 -20.10 29.88 0.91
C ASP A 634 -20.86 29.52 -0.36
N THR A 635 -20.77 28.25 -0.77
CA THR A 635 -21.30 27.77 -2.06
C THR A 635 -22.04 26.45 -1.86
N VAL A 636 -23.23 26.35 -2.45
CA VAL A 636 -24.00 25.11 -2.49
C VAL A 636 -23.78 24.42 -3.84
N LEU A 637 -23.40 23.15 -3.78
CA LEU A 637 -23.32 22.26 -4.94
C LEU A 637 -24.55 21.33 -4.89
N TYR A 638 -25.47 21.55 -5.82
CA TYR A 638 -26.75 20.83 -5.86
C TYR A 638 -26.80 19.88 -7.07
N PRO A 639 -26.59 18.57 -6.87
CA PRO A 639 -26.73 17.59 -7.95
C PRO A 639 -28.20 17.33 -8.27
N GLU A 640 -28.53 17.23 -9.55
CA GLU A 640 -29.88 16.96 -10.05
C GLU A 640 -29.89 15.68 -10.87
N PRO A 641 -30.82 14.74 -10.62
CA PRO A 641 -30.93 13.53 -11.43
C PRO A 641 -31.43 13.87 -12.85
N ALA A 642 -31.27 12.91 -13.77
CA ALA A 642 -31.69 13.07 -15.16
C ALA A 642 -33.16 13.48 -15.28
N GLY A 643 -33.43 14.47 -16.15
CA GLY A 643 -34.78 14.99 -16.40
C GLY A 643 -35.33 15.95 -15.33
N VAL A 644 -34.57 16.21 -14.26
CA VAL A 644 -34.95 17.18 -13.22
C VAL A 644 -34.24 18.52 -13.44
N ALA A 645 -35.02 19.60 -13.39
CA ALA A 645 -34.53 20.97 -13.44
C ALA A 645 -35.26 21.80 -12.38
N ARG A 646 -34.61 21.99 -11.26
CA ARG A 646 -35.11 22.67 -10.06
C ARG A 646 -34.68 24.13 -10.05
N ASN A 647 -35.58 24.98 -9.58
CA ASN A 647 -35.29 26.40 -9.36
C ASN A 647 -34.64 26.59 -7.98
N VAL A 648 -33.48 25.97 -7.76
CA VAL A 648 -32.77 26.00 -6.48
C VAL A 648 -32.34 27.44 -6.16
N SER A 649 -32.52 27.86 -4.92
CA SER A 649 -32.09 29.16 -4.41
C SER A 649 -31.40 29.05 -3.06
N VAL A 650 -30.45 29.95 -2.82
CA VAL A 650 -29.73 30.10 -1.56
C VAL A 650 -29.86 31.53 -1.10
N THR A 651 -30.05 31.75 0.20
CA THR A 651 -30.11 33.09 0.80
C THR A 651 -29.37 33.10 2.13
N ARG A 652 -28.46 34.06 2.32
CA ARG A 652 -27.77 34.25 3.59
C ARG A 652 -28.74 34.70 4.69
N ILE A 653 -28.59 34.11 5.87
CA ILE A 653 -29.29 34.47 7.09
C ILE A 653 -28.30 35.19 8.02
N ALA A 654 -28.73 36.29 8.63
CA ALA A 654 -27.89 37.03 9.57
C ALA A 654 -27.60 36.20 10.85
N THR A 655 -26.32 36.09 11.21
CA THR A 655 -25.83 35.44 12.45
C THR A 655 -25.45 36.44 13.55
N GLY A 656 -25.52 37.75 13.24
CA GLY A 656 -25.05 38.83 14.12
C GLY A 656 -23.53 39.07 14.09
N VAL A 657 -22.77 38.29 13.31
CA VAL A 657 -21.32 38.43 13.12
C VAL A 657 -20.95 38.34 11.64
N ALA A 658 -19.68 38.61 11.31
CA ALA A 658 -19.17 38.45 9.95
C ALA A 658 -19.17 36.96 9.53
N ALA A 659 -19.34 36.71 8.22
CA ALA A 659 -19.30 35.36 7.64
C ALA A 659 -17.98 34.62 7.90
N THR A 660 -16.88 35.35 8.10
CA THR A 660 -15.57 34.81 8.49
C THR A 660 -15.52 34.28 9.93
N THR A 661 -16.54 34.58 10.74
CA THR A 661 -16.72 34.05 12.10
C THR A 661 -17.81 32.98 12.13
N ALA A 662 -18.98 33.25 11.54
CA ALA A 662 -20.06 32.28 11.42
C ALA A 662 -20.99 32.61 10.25
N THR A 663 -21.49 31.57 9.57
CA THR A 663 -22.37 31.66 8.41
C THR A 663 -23.67 30.89 8.65
N ALA A 664 -24.77 31.36 8.05
CA ALA A 664 -26.04 30.65 8.05
C ALA A 664 -26.75 30.87 6.71
N LEU A 665 -27.36 29.83 6.16
CA LEU A 665 -27.95 29.83 4.83
C LEU A 665 -29.35 29.20 4.87
N ARG A 666 -30.29 29.78 4.13
CA ARG A 666 -31.54 29.12 3.73
C ARG A 666 -31.37 28.57 2.31
N ILE A 667 -31.63 27.29 2.12
CA ILE A 667 -31.53 26.58 0.85
C ILE A 667 -32.93 26.08 0.48
N ALA A 668 -33.45 26.51 -0.66
CA ALA A 668 -34.77 26.10 -1.15
C ALA A 668 -34.60 25.42 -2.52
N PRO A 669 -34.75 24.09 -2.61
CA PRO A 669 -34.65 23.35 -3.86
C PRO A 669 -35.76 23.67 -4.87
N GLY A 670 -36.84 24.35 -4.49
CA GLY A 670 -37.93 24.72 -5.40
C GLY A 670 -39.00 23.64 -5.57
N ASP A 671 -38.96 22.57 -4.78
CA ASP A 671 -40.03 21.55 -4.64
C ASP A 671 -40.90 21.78 -3.40
N GLY A 672 -40.74 22.94 -2.74
CA GLY A 672 -41.40 23.30 -1.48
C GLY A 672 -40.59 22.96 -0.23
N THR A 673 -39.58 22.09 -0.32
CA THR A 673 -38.70 21.81 0.82
C THR A 673 -37.79 22.99 1.12
N THR A 674 -37.35 23.12 2.37
CA THR A 674 -36.40 24.16 2.80
C THR A 674 -35.39 23.59 3.79
N GLY A 675 -34.10 23.81 3.51
CA GLY A 675 -32.99 23.55 4.42
C GLY A 675 -32.49 24.83 5.08
N THR A 676 -32.13 24.78 6.36
CA THR A 676 -31.42 25.85 7.06
C THR A 676 -30.09 25.32 7.58
N TYR A 677 -28.99 25.88 7.08
CA TYR A 677 -27.62 25.53 7.45
C TYR A 677 -27.02 26.61 8.36
N TYR A 678 -26.18 26.21 9.31
CA TYR A 678 -25.31 27.09 10.09
C TYR A 678 -23.93 26.46 10.27
N LEU A 679 -22.90 27.30 10.26
CA LEU A 679 -21.52 26.92 10.54
C LEU A 679 -20.79 28.01 11.35
N SER A 680 -20.07 27.60 12.38
CA SER A 680 -19.08 28.40 13.10
C SER A 680 -17.66 28.10 12.61
N HIS A 681 -16.86 29.16 12.43
CA HIS A 681 -15.42 29.07 12.18
C HIS A 681 -14.58 29.19 13.47
N GLU A 682 -15.22 29.40 14.61
CA GLU A 682 -14.56 29.57 15.90
C GLU A 682 -14.03 28.23 16.42
N ALA A 683 -12.83 28.24 17.03
CA ALA A 683 -12.26 27.03 17.63
C ALA A 683 -13.16 26.45 18.74
N THR A 684 -13.77 27.36 19.50
CA THR A 684 -14.82 27.08 20.49
C THR A 684 -16.08 27.85 20.06
N PRO A 685 -17.10 27.16 19.50
CA PRO A 685 -18.30 27.83 19.04
C PRO A 685 -19.01 28.60 20.15
N ALA A 686 -19.38 29.85 19.87
CA ALA A 686 -20.27 30.61 20.74
C ALA A 686 -21.73 30.32 20.40
N THR A 687 -22.64 30.53 21.33
CA THR A 687 -24.08 30.49 21.04
C THR A 687 -24.47 31.62 20.09
N ARG A 688 -25.09 31.28 18.96
CA ARG A 688 -25.55 32.24 17.94
C ARG A 688 -27.04 32.07 17.66
N SER A 689 -27.68 33.17 17.29
CA SER A 689 -29.06 33.18 16.76
C SER A 689 -29.07 33.48 15.27
N PHE A 690 -29.92 32.80 14.50
CA PHE A 690 -30.05 33.00 13.05
C PHE A 690 -31.43 32.53 12.57
N GLY A 691 -32.17 33.39 11.85
CA GLY A 691 -33.38 32.95 11.12
C GLY A 691 -34.51 32.31 11.95
N GLY A 692 -34.56 32.58 13.26
CA GLY A 692 -35.49 31.93 14.21
C GLY A 692 -34.83 30.86 15.08
N PHE A 693 -33.65 30.39 14.68
CA PHE A 693 -32.88 29.37 15.38
C PHE A 693 -31.90 29.95 16.40
N GLY A 694 -31.54 29.15 17.39
CA GLY A 694 -30.41 29.37 18.28
C GLY A 694 -29.57 28.09 18.39
N PHE A 695 -28.24 28.19 18.25
CA PHE A 695 -27.36 27.03 18.31
C PHE A 695 -26.05 27.36 19.04
N ASP A 696 -25.53 26.40 19.81
CA ASP A 696 -24.28 26.50 20.58
C ASP A 696 -23.13 25.67 20.01
N GLY A 697 -23.31 25.05 18.84
CA GLY A 697 -22.33 24.14 18.25
C GLY A 697 -21.62 24.63 16.99
N GLU A 698 -20.90 23.71 16.36
CA GLU A 698 -20.06 24.00 15.18
C GLU A 698 -20.87 24.06 13.90
N VAL A 699 -21.67 23.04 13.61
CA VAL A 699 -22.47 22.97 12.37
C VAL A 699 -23.85 22.42 12.66
N SER A 700 -24.86 22.94 11.99
CA SER A 700 -26.21 22.37 11.98
C SER A 700 -26.88 22.47 10.62
N TYR A 701 -27.81 21.55 10.37
CA TYR A 701 -28.71 21.57 9.22
C TYR A 701 -30.12 21.16 9.65
N VAL A 702 -31.13 21.92 9.25
CA VAL A 702 -32.55 21.60 9.54
C VAL A 702 -33.32 21.61 8.24
N GLU A 703 -33.92 20.48 7.89
CA GLU A 703 -34.75 20.33 6.70
C GLU A 703 -36.23 20.27 7.05
N ARG A 704 -37.04 20.96 6.26
CA ARG A 704 -38.50 20.93 6.33
C ARG A 704 -39.10 20.61 4.98
N ASP A 705 -40.22 19.88 5.00
CA ASP A 705 -41.00 19.59 3.81
C ASP A 705 -41.85 20.81 3.36
N ALA A 706 -42.61 20.64 2.28
CA ALA A 706 -43.49 21.68 1.74
C ALA A 706 -44.63 22.11 2.69
N ALA A 707 -44.99 21.26 3.67
CA ALA A 707 -45.96 21.58 4.72
C ALA A 707 -45.30 22.24 5.94
N GLY A 708 -43.98 22.38 5.95
CA GLY A 708 -43.19 22.92 7.04
C GLY A 708 -42.89 21.90 8.15
N ALA A 709 -43.22 20.62 7.97
CA ALA A 709 -42.88 19.57 8.93
C ALA A 709 -41.38 19.25 8.88
N LEU A 710 -40.79 18.85 10.01
CA LEU A 710 -39.38 18.48 10.08
C LEU A 710 -39.12 17.17 9.32
N VAL A 711 -38.07 17.18 8.49
CA VAL A 711 -37.59 16.01 7.73
C VAL A 711 -36.31 15.50 8.37
N SER A 712 -35.35 16.39 8.62
CA SER A 712 -34.07 16.08 9.24
C SER A 712 -33.56 17.22 10.12
N VAL A 713 -32.82 16.86 11.17
CA VAL A 713 -32.07 17.79 12.03
C VAL A 713 -30.69 17.20 12.29
N ASP A 714 -29.67 17.88 11.80
CA ASP A 714 -28.26 17.51 11.94
C ASP A 714 -27.54 18.53 12.81
N VAL A 715 -26.71 18.08 13.74
CA VAL A 715 -25.88 18.93 14.60
C VAL A 715 -24.52 18.30 14.87
N ALA A 716 -23.50 19.13 15.08
CA ALA A 716 -22.20 18.69 15.58
C ALA A 716 -21.56 19.72 16.53
N ARG A 717 -20.84 19.22 17.54
CA ARG A 717 -20.23 19.99 18.65
C ARG A 717 -21.17 20.94 19.38
N GLY A 718 -22.46 20.64 19.41
CA GLY A 718 -23.45 21.46 20.12
C GLY A 718 -24.26 20.64 21.10
N SER A 719 -24.79 21.30 22.13
CA SER A 719 -25.72 20.69 23.08
C SER A 719 -27.14 21.21 22.93
N LEU A 720 -27.36 22.34 22.28
CA LEU A 720 -28.66 22.96 22.19
C LEU A 720 -28.88 23.58 20.81
N LEU A 721 -29.88 23.08 20.08
CA LEU A 721 -30.44 23.69 18.88
C LEU A 721 -31.91 24.03 19.14
N THR A 722 -32.28 25.30 18.99
CA THR A 722 -33.66 25.79 19.15
C THR A 722 -34.21 26.35 17.85
N ASP A 723 -35.53 26.36 17.71
CA ASP A 723 -36.29 27.04 16.65
C ASP A 723 -37.53 27.70 17.25
N GLY A 724 -37.63 29.03 17.17
CA GLY A 724 -38.75 29.78 17.74
C GLY A 724 -38.95 29.59 19.25
N GLY A 725 -37.87 29.23 19.97
CA GLY A 725 -37.90 28.90 21.40
C GLY A 725 -38.22 27.43 21.72
N VAL A 726 -38.52 26.60 20.71
CA VAL A 726 -38.65 25.15 20.86
C VAL A 726 -37.28 24.50 20.80
N ASP A 727 -36.93 23.67 21.77
CA ASP A 727 -35.70 22.87 21.72
C ASP A 727 -35.87 21.73 20.70
N LEU A 728 -35.24 21.87 19.53
CA LEU A 728 -35.21 20.78 18.54
C LEU A 728 -34.28 19.66 19.01
N VAL A 729 -33.13 20.03 19.56
CA VAL A 729 -32.16 19.13 20.18
C VAL A 729 -31.68 19.76 21.49
N ARG A 730 -31.76 19.02 22.59
CA ARG A 730 -31.13 19.36 23.87
C ARG A 730 -30.41 18.14 24.42
N ALA A 731 -29.09 18.18 24.48
CA ALA A 731 -28.25 17.14 25.03
C ALA A 731 -27.65 17.55 26.38
N SER A 732 -27.37 16.59 27.26
CA SER A 732 -26.77 16.85 28.57
C SER A 732 -25.31 17.33 28.50
N ALA A 733 -24.65 17.13 27.35
CA ALA A 733 -23.36 17.68 26.98
C ALA A 733 -23.30 17.81 25.44
N PRO A 734 -22.32 18.53 24.86
CA PRO A 734 -22.23 18.64 23.41
C PRO A 734 -22.12 17.29 22.72
N VAL A 735 -22.95 17.04 21.71
CA VAL A 735 -22.83 15.85 20.86
C VAL A 735 -21.68 16.04 19.87
N ALA A 736 -20.94 14.96 19.59
CA ALA A 736 -19.89 14.96 18.58
C ALA A 736 -20.45 15.21 17.17
N ASP A 737 -21.46 14.42 16.84
CA ASP A 737 -22.32 14.47 15.66
C ASP A 737 -23.63 13.76 16.01
N LEU A 738 -24.74 14.26 15.46
CA LEU A 738 -26.05 13.64 15.55
C LEU A 738 -26.86 14.05 14.33
N SER A 739 -27.42 13.07 13.64
CA SER A 739 -28.49 13.25 12.66
C SER A 739 -29.79 12.68 13.22
N VAL A 740 -30.89 13.39 13.02
CA VAL A 740 -32.23 13.01 13.43
C VAL A 740 -33.12 13.06 12.20
N THR A 741 -33.59 11.91 11.72
CA THR A 741 -34.50 11.80 10.57
C THR A 741 -35.91 11.43 11.04
N PHE A 742 -36.92 12.13 10.54
CA PHE A 742 -38.33 11.91 10.86
C PHE A 742 -38.96 10.97 9.82
N GLN A 743 -39.21 9.71 10.19
CA GLN A 743 -39.72 8.65 9.30
C GLN A 743 -41.13 8.22 9.73
N GLY A 744 -42.14 9.01 9.36
CA GLY A 744 -43.52 8.79 9.82
C GLY A 744 -43.60 8.92 11.34
N THR A 745 -43.93 7.83 12.04
CA THR A 745 -43.93 7.79 13.52
C THR A 745 -42.63 7.25 14.12
N THR A 746 -41.59 6.99 13.31
CA THR A 746 -40.28 6.55 13.80
C THR A 746 -39.28 7.71 13.72
N LEU A 747 -38.55 7.94 14.81
CA LEU A 747 -37.43 8.88 14.85
C LEU A 747 -36.12 8.11 14.69
N ALA A 748 -35.45 8.29 13.56
CA ALA A 748 -34.20 7.60 13.26
C ALA A 748 -33.00 8.51 13.59
N LEU A 749 -32.23 8.11 14.60
CA LEU A 749 -31.01 8.78 15.03
C LEU A 749 -29.80 8.09 14.39
N ALA A 750 -28.86 8.89 13.92
CA ALA A 750 -27.56 8.41 13.49
C ALA A 750 -26.46 9.23 14.15
N ALA A 751 -25.49 8.54 14.73
CA ALA A 751 -24.33 9.15 15.35
C ALA A 751 -23.13 8.24 15.14
N ASN A 752 -22.01 8.83 14.72
CA ASN A 752 -20.75 8.11 14.65
C ASN A 752 -20.11 7.95 16.01
N ASP A 753 -20.33 8.91 16.93
CA ASP A 753 -19.79 8.88 18.28
C ASP A 753 -20.84 8.46 19.32
N LEU A 754 -20.40 8.25 20.56
CA LEU A 754 -21.30 7.99 21.68
C LEU A 754 -22.15 9.24 21.99
N LEU A 755 -23.46 9.04 22.18
CA LEU A 755 -24.34 10.11 22.66
C LEU A 755 -24.02 10.44 24.13
N PRO A 756 -24.06 11.73 24.53
CA PRO A 756 -23.87 12.14 25.91
C PRO A 756 -25.13 11.88 26.73
N GLY A 757 -24.97 11.34 27.94
CA GLY A 757 -26.01 11.20 28.98
C GLY A 757 -27.43 11.05 28.46
N THR A 758 -28.15 12.17 28.34
CA THR A 758 -29.47 12.25 27.72
C THR A 758 -29.49 13.18 26.51
N VAL A 759 -30.28 12.81 25.50
CA VAL A 759 -30.60 13.64 24.32
C VAL A 759 -32.12 13.75 24.21
N THR A 760 -32.63 14.97 24.36
CA THR A 760 -34.05 15.32 24.22
C THR A 760 -34.28 15.95 22.85
N LEU A 761 -35.29 15.44 22.14
CA LEU A 761 -35.58 15.77 20.74
C LEU A 761 -37.04 16.18 20.60
N TYR A 762 -37.32 17.23 19.83
CA TYR A 762 -38.68 17.58 19.46
C TYR A 762 -39.22 16.57 18.44
N ALA A 763 -40.21 15.76 18.83
CA ALA A 763 -40.78 14.70 18.00
C ALA A 763 -42.23 14.37 18.41
N PRO A 764 -43.19 15.24 18.09
CA PRO A 764 -44.58 15.11 18.56
C PRO A 764 -45.26 13.81 18.07
N ALA A 765 -44.91 13.33 16.87
CA ALA A 765 -45.50 12.13 16.27
C ALA A 765 -44.76 10.81 16.58
N ALA A 766 -43.60 10.84 17.25
CA ALA A 766 -42.75 9.66 17.37
C ALA A 766 -43.35 8.59 18.31
N THR A 767 -43.59 7.38 17.82
CA THR A 767 -43.97 6.21 18.63
C THR A 767 -42.81 5.22 18.78
N ALA A 768 -41.75 5.37 17.99
CA ALA A 768 -40.53 4.56 18.04
C ALA A 768 -39.30 5.44 17.83
N VAL A 769 -38.17 5.04 18.41
CA VAL A 769 -36.87 5.67 18.18
C VAL A 769 -35.84 4.58 17.88
N THR A 770 -34.97 4.83 16.89
CA THR A 770 -33.83 3.96 16.58
C THR A 770 -32.54 4.76 16.64
N LEU A 771 -31.44 4.17 17.08
CA LEU A 771 -30.08 4.73 17.02
C LEU A 771 -29.20 3.82 16.17
N ASN A 772 -28.64 4.36 15.08
CA ASN A 772 -27.85 3.60 14.10
C ASN A 772 -28.57 2.32 13.61
N GLY A 773 -29.88 2.42 13.42
CA GLY A 773 -30.76 1.32 13.00
C GLY A 773 -31.25 0.38 14.12
N ALA A 774 -30.70 0.46 15.33
CA ALA A 774 -31.14 -0.36 16.46
C ALA A 774 -32.24 0.34 17.27
N PRO A 775 -33.34 -0.34 17.68
CA PRO A 775 -34.36 0.24 18.54
C PRO A 775 -33.79 0.71 19.89
N VAL A 776 -34.21 1.88 20.36
CA VAL A 776 -33.82 2.43 21.68
C VAL A 776 -35.04 2.86 22.49
N ALA A 777 -34.99 2.63 23.80
CA ALA A 777 -36.02 3.10 24.71
C ALA A 777 -35.93 4.62 24.86
N PHE A 778 -37.09 5.27 25.03
CA PHE A 778 -37.20 6.70 25.24
C PHE A 778 -38.33 7.01 26.22
N THR A 779 -38.22 8.17 26.87
CA THR A 779 -39.33 8.75 27.65
C THR A 779 -39.95 9.91 26.86
N ARG A 780 -41.24 10.16 27.07
CA ARG A 780 -41.94 11.29 26.43
C ARG A 780 -42.37 12.31 27.50
N THR A 781 -42.15 13.59 27.20
CA THR A 781 -42.68 14.72 27.95
C THR A 781 -43.25 15.73 26.97
N GLY A 782 -44.59 15.80 26.85
CA GLY A 782 -45.24 16.62 25.82
C GLY A 782 -44.83 16.19 24.41
N ASP A 783 -44.37 17.14 23.60
CA ASP A 783 -43.91 16.92 22.22
C ASP A 783 -42.46 16.43 22.13
N HIS A 784 -41.77 16.26 23.26
CA HIS A 784 -40.38 15.85 23.30
C HIS A 784 -40.21 14.38 23.66
N VAL A 785 -39.23 13.75 23.02
CA VAL A 785 -38.73 12.41 23.37
C VAL A 785 -37.31 12.53 23.92
N THR A 786 -37.01 11.86 25.02
CA THR A 786 -35.67 11.81 25.61
C THR A 786 -35.13 10.41 25.49
N VAL A 787 -33.99 10.29 24.81
CA VAL A 787 -33.18 9.08 24.72
C VAL A 787 -32.05 9.18 25.72
N THR A 788 -31.91 8.18 26.58
CA THR A 788 -30.70 8.00 27.38
C THR A 788 -29.71 7.20 26.56
N ALA A 789 -28.48 7.69 26.43
CA ALA A 789 -27.45 6.98 25.70
C ALA A 789 -27.32 5.55 26.26
N PRO A 790 -27.43 4.51 25.41
CA PRO A 790 -27.24 3.15 25.89
C PRO A 790 -25.84 3.02 26.49
N ALA A 791 -25.74 2.33 27.63
CA ALA A 791 -24.44 2.01 28.20
C ALA A 791 -23.63 1.26 27.12
N PRO A 792 -22.35 1.63 26.90
CA PRO A 792 -21.56 0.92 25.92
C PRO A 792 -21.51 -0.58 26.27
N PRO A 793 -21.46 -1.49 25.28
CA PRO A 793 -21.30 -2.92 25.56
C PRO A 793 -20.10 -3.12 26.49
N GLY A 794 -20.35 -3.78 27.63
CA GLY A 794 -19.36 -3.96 28.70
C GLY A 794 -18.29 -5.00 28.39
N THR A 795 -18.46 -5.79 27.32
CA THR A 795 -17.50 -6.82 26.89
C THR A 795 -17.31 -6.77 25.38
N GLY A 796 -16.04 -6.78 24.93
CA GLY A 796 -15.68 -6.96 23.52
C GLY A 796 -15.47 -8.44 23.18
N THR A 797 -15.28 -8.73 21.90
CA THR A 797 -14.89 -10.08 21.43
C THR A 797 -13.37 -10.17 21.39
N THR A 798 -12.80 -11.12 22.13
CA THR A 798 -11.35 -11.34 22.12
C THR A 798 -10.91 -11.92 20.79
N VAL A 799 -10.01 -11.22 20.10
CA VAL A 799 -9.47 -11.61 18.78
C VAL A 799 -7.97 -11.95 18.83
N LEU A 800 -7.28 -11.58 19.90
CA LEU A 800 -5.90 -11.96 20.16
C LEU A 800 -5.64 -12.07 21.67
N THR A 801 -4.91 -13.11 22.07
CA THR A 801 -4.26 -13.23 23.38
C THR A 801 -2.85 -13.75 23.18
N ASP A 802 -1.87 -13.15 23.85
CA ASP A 802 -0.49 -13.60 23.78
C ASP A 802 0.23 -13.36 25.11
N ALA A 803 0.84 -14.42 25.63
CA ALA A 803 1.67 -14.41 26.85
C ALA A 803 3.17 -14.50 26.52
N PHE A 804 3.53 -14.31 25.25
CA PHE A 804 4.90 -14.37 24.74
C PHE A 804 5.68 -15.62 25.17
N ASP A 805 5.05 -16.79 25.08
CA ASP A 805 5.72 -18.05 25.38
C ASP A 805 6.77 -18.39 24.30
N ILE A 806 7.98 -18.74 24.74
CA ILE A 806 9.06 -19.18 23.85
C ILE A 806 8.71 -20.48 23.12
N GLY A 807 7.80 -21.29 23.67
CA GLY A 807 7.35 -22.56 23.06
C GLY A 807 6.58 -22.37 21.75
N GLY A 808 6.04 -21.17 21.49
CA GLY A 808 5.33 -20.83 20.26
C GLY A 808 6.21 -20.36 19.11
N LEU A 809 7.50 -20.09 19.36
CA LEU A 809 8.41 -19.55 18.35
C LEU A 809 8.91 -20.64 17.39
N THR A 810 9.04 -20.29 16.11
CA THR A 810 9.77 -21.14 15.17
C THR A 810 11.24 -21.17 15.60
N SER A 811 11.73 -22.36 15.95
CA SER A 811 13.08 -22.55 16.51
C SER A 811 13.71 -23.86 16.06
N ARG A 812 15.03 -23.86 15.90
CA ARG A 812 15.83 -25.04 15.61
C ARG A 812 17.14 -25.02 16.39
N THR A 813 17.44 -26.15 17.04
CA THR A 813 18.67 -26.35 17.81
C THR A 813 19.48 -27.49 17.22
N TRP A 814 20.79 -27.31 17.12
CA TRP A 814 21.77 -28.35 16.78
C TRP A 814 22.77 -28.50 17.92
N THR A 815 22.75 -29.66 18.59
CA THR A 815 23.74 -30.06 19.61
C THR A 815 24.95 -30.78 19.01
N PHE A 816 24.88 -31.13 17.71
CA PHE A 816 25.94 -31.83 16.97
C PHE A 816 26.45 -33.14 17.61
N ASP A 817 25.64 -33.81 18.41
CA ASP A 817 25.97 -35.14 18.96
C ASP A 817 26.11 -36.22 17.87
N SER A 818 25.38 -36.07 16.76
CA SER A 818 25.39 -37.06 15.67
C SER A 818 25.12 -36.52 14.26
N SER A 819 24.49 -35.35 14.09
CA SER A 819 24.18 -34.81 12.76
C SER A 819 24.34 -33.29 12.66
N SER A 820 24.45 -32.81 11.43
CA SER A 820 24.43 -31.38 11.06
C SER A 820 23.33 -31.09 10.04
N ASP A 821 22.29 -31.93 10.03
CA ASP A 821 21.24 -31.91 9.01
C ASP A 821 20.60 -30.51 8.92
N GLY A 822 20.37 -30.06 7.69
CA GLY A 822 19.82 -28.72 7.42
C GLY A 822 20.84 -27.58 7.42
N LEU A 823 22.13 -27.86 7.70
CA LEU A 823 23.24 -26.96 7.41
C LEU A 823 23.95 -27.39 6.12
N ALA A 824 24.24 -26.42 5.25
CA ALA A 824 24.94 -26.64 3.99
C ALA A 824 26.26 -25.86 3.97
N PRO A 825 27.42 -26.54 4.01
CA PRO A 825 28.72 -25.90 3.78
C PRO A 825 28.80 -25.27 2.39
N GLU A 826 29.07 -23.96 2.32
CA GLU A 826 29.39 -23.29 1.05
C GLU A 826 30.89 -23.23 0.80
N ALA A 827 31.69 -23.13 1.86
CA ALA A 827 33.14 -23.04 1.78
C ALA A 827 33.81 -23.59 3.03
N GLY A 828 34.97 -24.22 2.85
CA GLY A 828 35.76 -24.83 3.92
C GLY A 828 35.40 -26.29 4.19
N THR A 829 36.06 -26.89 5.20
CA THR A 829 35.89 -28.30 5.56
C THR A 829 35.17 -28.39 6.90
N TRP A 830 33.90 -28.79 6.86
CA TRP A 830 33.00 -28.84 8.01
C TRP A 830 32.63 -30.28 8.34
N THR A 831 32.82 -30.69 9.60
CA THR A 831 32.51 -32.05 10.04
C THR A 831 31.97 -32.05 11.47
N VAL A 832 30.98 -32.89 11.73
CA VAL A 832 30.58 -33.23 13.10
C VAL A 832 31.65 -34.14 13.69
N GLN A 833 32.35 -33.68 14.72
CA GLN A 833 33.37 -34.44 15.43
C GLN A 833 33.40 -34.09 16.92
N GLY A 834 33.45 -35.14 17.76
CA GLY A 834 33.53 -34.98 19.22
C GLY A 834 32.37 -34.21 19.84
N GLY A 835 31.15 -34.36 19.31
CA GLY A 835 29.96 -33.63 19.78
C GLY A 835 29.93 -32.15 19.35
N THR A 836 30.76 -31.74 18.39
CA THR A 836 30.79 -30.35 17.90
C THR A 836 30.80 -30.32 16.38
N TYR A 837 30.36 -29.22 15.79
CA TYR A 837 30.51 -28.95 14.37
C TYR A 837 31.75 -28.10 14.13
N ARG A 838 32.78 -28.69 13.53
CA ARG A 838 34.11 -28.09 13.46
C ARG A 838 34.55 -27.82 12.03
N GLN A 839 35.04 -26.60 11.83
CA GLN A 839 35.79 -26.21 10.64
C GLN A 839 37.27 -26.47 10.91
N THR A 840 37.93 -27.31 10.11
CA THR A 840 39.34 -27.72 10.34
C THR A 840 40.35 -27.03 9.42
N ASN A 841 39.91 -26.50 8.28
CA ASN A 841 40.79 -25.87 7.30
C ASN A 841 41.13 -24.42 7.71
N SER A 842 42.10 -24.26 8.61
CA SER A 842 42.55 -22.93 9.06
C SER A 842 43.20 -22.08 7.96
N ALA A 843 43.50 -22.60 6.77
CA ALA A 843 43.99 -21.80 5.64
C ALA A 843 42.85 -21.14 4.83
N GLN A 844 41.62 -21.63 4.97
CA GLN A 844 40.46 -21.11 4.24
C GLN A 844 40.19 -19.65 4.62
N ALA A 845 40.23 -18.75 3.63
CA ALA A 845 40.06 -17.31 3.87
C ALA A 845 38.66 -16.95 4.34
N ASP A 846 37.64 -17.63 3.83
CA ASP A 846 36.25 -17.49 4.25
C ASP A 846 35.61 -18.88 4.17
N ALA A 847 35.40 -19.49 5.33
CA ALA A 847 34.68 -20.75 5.47
C ALA A 847 33.31 -20.45 6.08
N ARG A 848 32.26 -21.04 5.53
CA ARG A 848 30.89 -20.81 6.00
C ARG A 848 29.96 -21.98 5.72
N THR A 849 28.94 -22.06 6.55
CA THR A 849 27.86 -23.05 6.48
C THR A 849 26.55 -22.35 6.88
N LEU A 850 25.49 -22.58 6.12
CA LEU A 850 24.25 -21.82 6.20
C LEU A 850 23.04 -22.73 6.41
N THR A 851 21.98 -22.20 7.02
CA THR A 851 20.68 -22.85 7.09
C THR A 851 19.97 -22.79 5.73
N ALA A 852 19.19 -23.83 5.42
CA ALA A 852 18.29 -23.80 4.25
C ALA A 852 17.07 -22.87 4.44
N SER A 853 16.67 -22.61 5.69
CA SER A 853 15.56 -21.70 6.03
C SER A 853 16.02 -20.24 6.04
N HIS A 854 15.15 -19.33 5.62
CA HIS A 854 15.37 -17.89 5.61
C HIS A 854 14.53 -17.21 6.69
N TRP A 855 15.01 -16.09 7.22
CA TRP A 855 14.39 -15.41 8.35
C TRP A 855 14.45 -13.89 8.17
N THR A 856 13.41 -13.19 8.64
CA THR A 856 13.41 -11.73 8.73
C THR A 856 13.95 -11.27 10.08
N ASP A 857 13.30 -11.65 11.18
CA ASP A 857 13.67 -11.24 12.53
C ASP A 857 14.08 -12.46 13.35
N LEU A 858 15.38 -12.60 13.59
CA LEU A 858 15.98 -13.81 14.13
C LEU A 858 17.05 -13.55 15.17
N LEU A 859 17.25 -14.57 15.98
CA LEU A 859 18.36 -14.75 16.89
C LEU A 859 19.14 -15.99 16.47
N VAL A 860 20.47 -15.84 16.39
CA VAL A 860 21.44 -16.91 16.15
C VAL A 860 22.39 -16.97 17.34
N GLN A 861 22.49 -18.12 18.00
CA GLN A 861 23.38 -18.32 19.14
C GLN A 861 24.18 -19.60 18.97
N ALA A 862 25.47 -19.60 19.33
CA ALA A 862 26.27 -20.81 19.39
C ALA A 862 27.36 -20.69 20.46
N LYS A 863 27.74 -21.83 21.05
CA LYS A 863 29.01 -21.98 21.76
C LYS A 863 30.13 -22.06 20.74
N VAL A 864 31.19 -21.29 20.93
CA VAL A 864 32.29 -21.16 19.98
C VAL A 864 33.63 -21.33 20.70
N THR A 865 34.45 -22.25 20.20
CA THR A 865 35.80 -22.49 20.71
C THR A 865 36.81 -22.34 19.58
N THR A 866 37.74 -21.39 19.70
CA THR A 866 38.80 -21.22 18.71
C THR A 866 40.00 -22.11 19.05
N VAL A 867 40.49 -22.87 18.07
CA VAL A 867 41.59 -23.83 18.26
C VAL A 867 42.90 -23.28 17.71
N ALA A 868 42.98 -23.06 16.40
CA ALA A 868 44.19 -22.60 15.71
C ALA A 868 43.87 -21.48 14.71
N ALA A 869 44.84 -20.62 14.43
CA ALA A 869 44.72 -19.48 13.52
C ALA A 869 45.86 -19.51 12.51
N ASN A 870 45.59 -19.10 11.27
CA ASN A 870 46.59 -19.03 10.20
C ASN A 870 46.72 -17.58 9.69
N GLY A 871 47.83 -16.94 10.05
CA GLY A 871 48.12 -15.54 9.69
C GLY A 871 47.57 -14.52 10.69
N SER A 872 47.67 -13.24 10.32
CA SER A 872 47.38 -12.09 11.19
C SER A 872 45.96 -11.53 11.07
N SER A 873 45.15 -12.04 10.13
CA SER A 873 43.76 -11.64 9.88
C SER A 873 42.87 -12.87 9.94
N THR A 874 42.26 -13.11 11.10
CA THR A 874 41.51 -14.34 11.40
C THR A 874 40.29 -14.06 12.25
N GLY A 875 39.31 -14.97 12.26
CA GLY A 875 38.08 -14.74 13.03
C GLY A 875 37.09 -15.90 13.03
N VAL A 876 36.05 -15.75 13.84
CA VAL A 876 34.86 -16.60 13.87
C VAL A 876 33.62 -15.71 13.80
N SER A 877 32.59 -16.18 13.11
CA SER A 877 31.42 -15.39 12.76
C SER A 877 30.12 -16.16 12.98
N LEU A 878 29.09 -15.43 13.42
CA LEU A 878 27.69 -15.80 13.20
C LEU A 878 27.15 -14.96 12.04
N TYR A 879 26.34 -15.58 11.19
CA TYR A 879 25.63 -14.90 10.10
C TYR A 879 24.15 -14.79 10.44
N ALA A 880 23.57 -13.63 10.15
CA ALA A 880 22.13 -13.39 10.19
C ALA A 880 21.71 -12.62 8.93
N ARG A 881 20.55 -12.97 8.36
CA ARG A 881 20.06 -12.43 7.08
C ARG A 881 21.08 -12.56 5.94
N TYR A 882 21.74 -13.71 5.83
CA TYR A 882 22.68 -13.99 4.75
C TYR A 882 21.92 -14.28 3.44
N GLN A 883 22.11 -13.45 2.41
CA GLN A 883 21.56 -13.72 1.08
C GLN A 883 22.63 -14.35 0.19
N ASP A 884 23.80 -13.71 0.13
CA ASP A 884 24.96 -14.20 -0.62
C ASP A 884 26.27 -13.61 -0.06
N ALA A 885 27.40 -13.91 -0.72
CA ALA A 885 28.71 -13.41 -0.33
C ALA A 885 28.85 -11.88 -0.36
N ASN A 886 27.96 -11.19 -1.08
CA ASN A 886 27.95 -9.75 -1.30
C ASN A 886 26.89 -9.02 -0.46
N HIS A 887 25.91 -9.73 0.11
CA HIS A 887 24.76 -9.20 0.81
C HIS A 887 24.49 -10.02 2.08
N HIS A 888 25.15 -9.64 3.18
CA HIS A 888 24.89 -10.26 4.48
C HIS A 888 25.35 -9.40 5.66
N TYR A 889 24.81 -9.69 6.85
CA TYR A 889 25.40 -9.24 8.10
C TYR A 889 26.28 -10.32 8.71
N GLN A 890 27.45 -9.90 9.18
CA GLN A 890 28.43 -10.74 9.85
C GLN A 890 28.68 -10.22 11.26
N PHE A 891 28.46 -11.08 12.25
CA PHE A 891 28.69 -10.81 13.67
C PHE A 891 29.91 -11.59 14.11
N ARG A 892 31.05 -10.93 14.24
CA ARG A 892 32.34 -11.63 14.31
C ARG A 892 33.22 -11.22 15.47
N TYR A 893 34.00 -12.18 15.94
CA TYR A 893 35.29 -11.92 16.57
C TYR A 893 36.35 -11.90 15.47
N TYR A 894 37.10 -10.79 15.39
CA TYR A 894 38.11 -10.57 14.36
C TYR A 894 39.43 -10.12 15.00
N THR A 895 40.51 -10.76 14.57
CA THR A 895 41.89 -10.36 14.89
C THR A 895 42.52 -9.83 13.61
N GLY A 896 42.94 -8.57 13.57
CA GLY A 896 43.54 -7.96 12.38
C GLY A 896 44.23 -6.64 12.71
N GLY A 897 45.32 -6.31 12.00
CA GLY A 897 46.03 -5.03 12.15
C GLY A 897 46.59 -4.77 13.56
N GLY A 898 46.89 -5.81 14.33
CA GLY A 898 47.35 -5.70 15.72
C GLY A 898 46.25 -5.52 16.78
N SER A 899 44.98 -5.69 16.41
CA SER A 899 43.85 -5.51 17.33
C SER A 899 42.90 -6.72 17.34
N ASN A 900 42.42 -7.07 18.53
CA ASN A 900 41.39 -8.09 18.75
C ASN A 900 40.07 -7.39 19.05
N GLN A 901 39.04 -7.68 18.26
CA GLN A 901 37.80 -6.92 18.29
C GLN A 901 36.59 -7.82 18.08
N LEU A 902 35.45 -7.40 18.64
CA LEU A 902 34.14 -7.80 18.13
C LEU A 902 33.68 -6.78 17.09
N GLN A 903 33.00 -7.24 16.04
CA GLN A 903 32.48 -6.39 14.98
C GLN A 903 31.09 -6.85 14.53
N ILE A 904 30.22 -5.89 14.20
CA ILE A 904 29.06 -6.08 13.32
C ILE A 904 29.44 -5.49 11.97
N VAL A 905 29.41 -6.31 10.92
CA VAL A 905 29.83 -5.92 9.57
C VAL A 905 28.66 -6.12 8.60
N LYS A 906 28.42 -5.13 7.75
CA LYS A 906 27.55 -5.24 6.59
C LYS A 906 28.42 -5.42 5.35
N ASN A 907 28.20 -6.50 4.62
CA ASN A 907 28.66 -6.62 3.23
C ASN A 907 27.46 -6.33 2.34
N PHE A 908 27.59 -5.34 1.46
CA PHE A 908 26.52 -4.88 0.60
C PHE A 908 27.06 -4.31 -0.71
N VAL A 909 26.47 -4.72 -1.84
CA VAL A 909 26.71 -4.08 -3.15
C VAL A 909 25.62 -3.06 -3.38
N GLY A 910 25.98 -1.79 -3.19
CA GLY A 910 25.10 -0.64 -3.39
C GLY A 910 25.34 0.07 -4.72
N PRO A 911 24.72 1.26 -4.91
CA PRO A 911 24.96 2.10 -6.08
C PRO A 911 26.45 2.41 -6.31
N ASP A 912 27.20 2.59 -5.23
CA ASP A 912 28.62 2.98 -5.24
C ASP A 912 29.57 1.77 -5.34
N GLY A 913 29.03 0.57 -5.59
CA GLY A 913 29.78 -0.67 -5.69
C GLY A 913 29.81 -1.50 -4.40
N PRO A 914 30.66 -2.55 -4.36
CA PRO A 914 30.80 -3.43 -3.21
C PRO A 914 31.41 -2.68 -2.02
N THR A 915 30.73 -2.74 -0.89
CA THR A 915 31.22 -2.16 0.37
C THR A 915 31.18 -3.19 1.50
N SER A 916 32.23 -3.20 2.31
CA SER A 916 32.29 -3.93 3.57
C SER A 916 32.42 -2.89 4.69
N THR A 917 31.33 -2.67 5.42
CA THR A 917 31.22 -1.60 6.41
C THR A 917 31.15 -2.20 7.81
N VAL A 918 32.11 -1.84 8.67
CA VAL A 918 32.02 -2.13 10.11
C VAL A 918 31.00 -1.16 10.71
N LEU A 919 29.81 -1.65 11.01
CA LEU A 919 28.71 -0.85 11.57
C LEU A 919 28.94 -0.54 13.06
N ALA A 920 29.56 -1.47 13.78
CA ALA A 920 29.93 -1.31 15.18
C ALA A 920 31.15 -2.19 15.52
N SER A 921 32.02 -1.72 16.41
CA SER A 921 33.16 -2.50 16.90
C SER A 921 33.56 -2.14 18.33
N THR A 922 34.10 -3.11 19.06
CA THR A 922 34.70 -2.90 20.39
C THR A 922 35.90 -3.84 20.57
N ALA A 923 36.90 -3.42 21.34
CA ALA A 923 38.02 -4.28 21.71
C ALA A 923 37.51 -5.48 22.54
N PHE A 924 38.00 -6.68 22.20
CA PHE A 924 37.65 -7.92 22.89
C PHE A 924 38.66 -9.01 22.54
N THR A 925 39.03 -9.88 23.49
CA THR A 925 39.97 -10.99 23.24
C THR A 925 39.30 -12.30 23.62
N MET A 926 39.19 -13.23 22.66
CA MET A 926 38.87 -14.63 22.93
C MET A 926 40.15 -15.41 23.19
N ASN A 927 40.20 -16.14 24.30
CA ASN A 927 41.32 -17.04 24.61
C ASN A 927 41.20 -18.34 23.80
N HIS A 928 42.34 -18.83 23.31
CA HIS A 928 42.39 -20.13 22.64
C HIS A 928 41.91 -21.26 23.57
N ASN A 929 41.21 -22.24 22.99
CA ASN A 929 40.64 -23.39 23.70
C ASN A 929 39.70 -23.02 24.86
N THR A 930 39.18 -21.79 24.87
CA THR A 930 38.11 -21.34 25.77
C THR A 930 36.82 -21.24 24.97
N THR A 931 35.74 -21.80 25.51
CA THR A 931 34.41 -21.73 24.91
C THR A 931 33.72 -20.46 25.35
N TYR A 932 33.18 -19.71 24.40
CA TYR A 932 32.33 -18.54 24.63
C TYR A 932 30.96 -18.76 24.00
N THR A 933 29.91 -18.19 24.57
CA THR A 933 28.58 -18.17 23.93
C THR A 933 28.43 -16.89 23.14
N LEU A 934 28.44 -16.97 21.81
CA LEU A 934 28.16 -15.85 20.93
C LEU A 934 26.67 -15.85 20.58
N LYS A 935 26.05 -14.67 20.58
CA LYS A 935 24.64 -14.50 20.17
C LYS A 935 24.48 -13.25 19.31
N ALA A 936 24.00 -13.42 18.09
CA ALA A 936 23.62 -12.37 17.16
C ALA A 936 22.10 -12.24 17.12
N VAL A 937 21.58 -11.01 17.16
CA VAL A 937 20.14 -10.74 17.04
C VAL A 937 19.96 -9.69 15.94
N ALA A 938 19.13 -10.00 14.95
CA ALA A 938 18.71 -9.06 13.92
C ALA A 938 17.18 -8.95 13.97
N THR A 939 16.69 -7.78 14.35
CA THR A 939 15.26 -7.53 14.63
C THR A 939 14.89 -6.12 14.14
N GLY A 940 13.88 -6.02 13.28
CA GLY A 940 13.56 -4.80 12.55
C GLY A 940 14.81 -4.24 11.86
N ASN A 941 15.19 -3.03 12.26
CA ASN A 941 16.40 -2.33 11.80
C ASN A 941 17.59 -2.41 12.78
N THR A 942 17.50 -3.19 13.85
CA THR A 942 18.51 -3.23 14.91
C THR A 942 19.28 -4.55 14.89
N LEU A 943 20.61 -4.45 14.97
CA LEU A 943 21.55 -5.57 14.97
C LEU A 943 22.32 -5.54 16.31
N ARG A 944 22.34 -6.65 17.07
CA ARG A 944 23.08 -6.75 18.34
C ARG A 944 23.95 -7.99 18.43
N LEU A 945 25.14 -7.83 19.02
CA LEU A 945 26.07 -8.91 19.33
C LEU A 945 26.25 -9.03 20.85
N PHE A 946 26.12 -10.25 21.35
CA PHE A 946 26.33 -10.60 22.75
C PHE A 946 27.45 -11.63 22.89
N VAL A 947 28.16 -11.57 24.02
CA VAL A 947 29.12 -12.60 24.45
C VAL A 947 28.81 -12.98 25.89
N ASP A 948 28.62 -14.27 26.14
CA ASP A 948 28.29 -14.85 27.45
C ASP A 948 27.10 -14.14 28.12
N GLY A 949 26.06 -13.85 27.32
CA GLY A 949 24.84 -13.18 27.76
C GLY A 949 24.93 -11.65 27.84
N ALA A 950 26.12 -11.04 27.81
CA ALA A 950 26.30 -9.59 27.88
C ALA A 950 26.29 -8.95 26.48
N ALA A 951 25.46 -7.92 26.28
CA ALA A 951 25.46 -7.13 25.05
C ALA A 951 26.80 -6.39 24.88
N LYS A 952 27.42 -6.51 23.71
CA LYS A 952 28.71 -5.88 23.37
C LYS A 952 28.60 -4.84 22.27
N LEU A 953 27.72 -5.05 21.28
CA LEU A 953 27.55 -4.15 20.14
C LEU A 953 26.07 -3.98 19.80
N THR A 954 25.72 -2.78 19.34
CA THR A 954 24.45 -2.43 18.70
C THR A 954 24.76 -1.64 17.43
N ALA A 955 24.06 -1.94 16.34
CA ALA A 955 24.09 -1.21 15.08
C ALA A 955 22.67 -1.10 14.51
N TYR A 956 22.47 -0.14 13.60
CA TYR A 956 21.18 0.09 12.93
C TYR A 956 21.35 0.08 11.42
N ASP A 957 20.55 -0.72 10.72
CA ASP A 957 20.61 -0.86 9.27
C ASP A 957 19.28 -1.40 8.70
N THR A 958 18.98 -1.11 7.44
CA THR A 958 17.73 -1.51 6.76
C THR A 958 17.96 -2.11 5.36
N ASP A 959 19.21 -2.26 4.93
CA ASP A 959 19.51 -2.68 3.56
C ASP A 959 19.24 -4.17 3.33
N ILE A 960 19.42 -4.99 4.37
CA ILE A 960 19.21 -6.45 4.30
C ILE A 960 18.15 -6.85 5.32
N LEU A 961 17.03 -7.38 4.83
CA LEU A 961 15.81 -7.62 5.60
C LEU A 961 15.50 -9.11 5.81
N ILE A 962 16.02 -9.98 4.96
CA ILE A 962 15.76 -11.42 4.97
C ILE A 962 17.00 -12.19 4.53
N GLY A 963 17.21 -13.38 5.09
CA GLY A 963 18.20 -14.34 4.61
C GLY A 963 18.45 -15.48 5.59
N SER A 964 19.40 -16.34 5.28
CA SER A 964 19.79 -17.49 6.11
C SER A 964 20.52 -17.09 7.39
N ALA A 965 20.51 -17.99 8.36
CA ALA A 965 21.43 -17.98 9.50
C ALA A 965 22.65 -18.85 9.17
N GLY A 966 23.76 -18.66 9.88
CA GLY A 966 24.92 -19.53 9.66
C GLY A 966 26.11 -19.29 10.57
N LEU A 967 27.14 -20.09 10.33
CA LEU A 967 28.42 -20.06 11.05
C LEU A 967 29.54 -19.79 10.05
N GLY A 968 30.61 -19.14 10.51
CA GLY A 968 31.77 -18.91 9.67
C GLY A 968 33.09 -18.84 10.41
N THR A 969 34.18 -19.12 9.70
CA THR A 969 35.54 -18.87 10.15
C THR A 969 36.33 -18.15 9.06
N GLN A 970 37.27 -17.30 9.48
CA GLN A 970 38.24 -16.66 8.59
C GLN A 970 39.62 -17.11 9.03
N ARG A 971 40.29 -17.91 8.19
CA ARG A 971 41.63 -18.48 8.43
C ARG A 971 41.81 -19.05 9.84
N ARG A 972 40.80 -19.80 10.30
CA ARG A 972 40.73 -20.24 11.71
C ARG A 972 40.04 -21.59 11.81
N ASP A 973 40.66 -22.48 12.58
CA ASP A 973 40.08 -23.73 13.07
C ASP A 973 39.25 -23.42 14.33
N ALA A 974 37.96 -23.74 14.28
CA ALA A 974 37.03 -23.51 15.37
C ALA A 974 35.93 -24.56 15.40
N SER A 975 35.51 -24.92 16.61
CA SER A 975 34.33 -25.77 16.84
C SER A 975 33.14 -24.94 17.33
N PHE A 976 31.97 -25.33 16.87
CA PHE A 976 30.68 -24.77 17.24
C PHE A 976 29.82 -25.85 17.90
N ASP A 977 29.08 -25.46 18.92
CA ASP A 977 28.17 -26.34 19.66
C ASP A 977 26.91 -25.56 20.08
N ASP A 978 25.83 -26.25 20.40
CA ASP A 978 24.53 -25.68 20.78
C ASP A 978 24.07 -24.52 19.87
N LEU A 979 24.11 -24.73 18.55
CA LEU A 979 23.60 -23.73 17.60
C LEU A 979 22.08 -23.64 17.76
N LEU A 980 21.58 -22.47 18.13
CA LEU A 980 20.17 -22.12 18.20
C LEU A 980 19.86 -21.05 17.16
N VAL A 981 18.86 -21.29 16.31
CA VAL A 981 18.27 -20.30 15.42
C VAL A 981 16.77 -20.22 15.72
N THR A 982 16.27 -19.04 16.09
CA THR A 982 14.86 -18.82 16.48
C THR A 982 14.37 -17.46 16.03
N GLU A 983 13.06 -17.32 15.82
CA GLU A 983 12.42 -16.01 15.70
C GLU A 983 12.54 -15.22 17.01
N VAL A 984 12.46 -13.89 16.92
CA VAL A 984 12.51 -12.99 18.10
C VAL A 984 11.15 -12.69 18.72
N ALA A 985 10.09 -12.87 17.94
CA ALA A 985 8.68 -12.79 18.31
C ALA A 985 7.90 -13.74 17.38
N ASP A 986 6.71 -14.20 17.78
CA ASP A 986 5.88 -15.04 16.92
C ASP A 986 5.55 -14.26 15.64
N GLY A 987 6.19 -14.68 14.55
CA GLY A 987 6.08 -14.03 13.26
C GLY A 987 4.63 -13.97 12.81
N ASP A 988 3.82 -15.00 13.07
CA ASP A 988 2.43 -15.10 12.60
C ASP A 988 1.48 -14.12 13.27
N THR A 989 1.81 -13.71 14.50
CA THR A 989 1.01 -12.79 15.28
C THR A 989 1.54 -11.36 15.21
N TRP A 990 2.87 -11.21 15.20
CA TRP A 990 3.57 -9.94 15.40
C TRP A 990 4.53 -9.61 14.26
N SER A 991 4.63 -8.32 13.96
CA SER A 991 5.63 -7.74 13.06
C SER A 991 6.46 -6.73 13.83
N VAL A 992 7.78 -6.91 13.86
CA VAL A 992 8.68 -5.90 14.42
C VAL A 992 8.76 -4.74 13.43
N GLY A 993 8.14 -3.61 13.76
CA GLY A 993 8.13 -2.43 12.89
C GLY A 993 9.47 -1.70 12.91
N ARG A 994 10.04 -1.47 14.11
CA ARG A 994 11.35 -0.84 14.32
C ARG A 994 11.89 -1.11 15.72
N GLY A 995 13.19 -0.89 15.90
CA GLY A 995 13.86 -1.02 17.18
C GLY A 995 14.11 -2.47 17.56
N TYR A 996 14.27 -2.73 18.86
CA TYR A 996 14.74 -4.01 19.37
C TYR A 996 13.74 -4.66 20.30
N PHE A 997 13.25 -5.84 19.91
CA PHE A 997 12.48 -6.74 20.77
C PHE A 997 13.02 -8.16 20.72
N LEU A 998 12.85 -8.86 21.84
CA LEU A 998 13.01 -10.32 21.93
C LEU A 998 12.13 -10.87 23.05
N ILE A 999 11.74 -12.13 22.94
CA ILE A 999 11.12 -12.84 24.05
C ILE A 999 12.20 -13.33 25.03
N ASN A 1000 12.08 -12.94 26.30
CA ASN A 1000 12.95 -13.38 27.39
C ASN A 1000 12.16 -13.57 28.68
N ASN A 1001 12.28 -14.77 29.26
CA ASN A 1001 11.53 -15.22 30.43
C ASN A 1001 10.01 -15.16 30.20
N SER A 1002 9.56 -15.57 29.01
CA SER A 1002 8.16 -15.48 28.56
C SER A 1002 7.58 -14.07 28.64
N GLU A 1003 8.42 -13.05 28.44
CA GLU A 1003 8.00 -11.65 28.34
C GLU A 1003 8.63 -11.07 27.07
N LEU A 1004 7.90 -10.24 26.33
CA LEU A 1004 8.49 -9.46 25.24
C LEU A 1004 9.28 -8.29 25.83
N LEU A 1005 10.58 -8.24 25.55
CA LEU A 1005 11.52 -7.29 26.12
C LEU A 1005 12.02 -6.31 25.05
N ALA A 1006 11.77 -5.02 25.28
CA ALA A 1006 12.55 -3.93 24.71
C ALA A 1006 13.70 -3.58 25.67
N ASP A 1007 14.93 -3.93 25.32
CA ASP A 1007 16.10 -3.89 26.22
C ASP A 1007 17.01 -2.66 26.02
N ASP A 1008 16.57 -1.64 25.29
CA ASP A 1008 17.42 -0.50 24.94
C ASP A 1008 16.85 0.84 25.43
N ALA A 1009 17.42 1.35 26.53
CA ALA A 1009 17.07 2.67 27.06
C ALA A 1009 17.60 3.86 26.23
N SER A 1010 18.39 3.59 25.18
CA SER A 1010 18.89 4.59 24.23
C SER A 1010 18.17 4.57 22.88
N ALA A 1011 17.44 3.48 22.57
CA ALA A 1011 16.70 3.37 21.33
C ALA A 1011 15.59 4.43 21.27
N ALA A 1012 15.65 5.30 20.25
CA ALA A 1012 14.69 6.39 20.09
C ALA A 1012 13.26 5.87 20.00
N ASP A 1013 13.02 4.77 19.27
CA ASP A 1013 11.72 4.11 19.20
C ASP A 1013 11.83 2.63 18.88
N SER A 1014 11.09 1.84 19.65
CA SER A 1014 10.83 0.43 19.41
C SER A 1014 9.33 0.22 19.33
N LEU A 1015 8.87 -0.39 18.23
CA LEU A 1015 7.47 -0.69 17.98
C LEU A 1015 7.33 -2.11 17.40
N VAL A 1016 6.53 -2.95 18.07
CA VAL A 1016 6.04 -4.21 17.52
C VAL A 1016 4.53 -4.08 17.27
N LEU A 1017 4.04 -4.65 16.18
CA LEU A 1017 2.68 -4.46 15.67
C LEU A 1017 1.98 -5.79 15.51
N SER A 1018 0.69 -5.86 15.84
CA SER A 1018 -0.15 -6.99 15.48
C SER A 1018 -0.21 -7.11 13.95
N ARG A 1019 -0.28 -8.34 13.42
CA ARG A 1019 -0.44 -8.54 11.97
C ARG A 1019 -1.76 -8.01 11.42
N ARG A 1020 -2.82 -7.95 12.24
CA ARG A 1020 -4.07 -7.24 11.90
C ARG A 1020 -3.87 -5.74 12.04
N GLN A 1021 -3.58 -5.07 10.92
CA GLN A 1021 -3.27 -3.63 10.92
C GLN A 1021 -4.37 -2.73 10.39
N ASN A 1022 -5.40 -3.25 9.72
CA ASN A 1022 -6.25 -2.43 8.86
C ASN A 1022 -7.75 -2.54 9.18
N ASP A 1023 -8.16 -3.49 10.01
CA ASP A 1023 -9.56 -3.90 10.22
C ASP A 1023 -10.12 -3.56 11.62
N LEU A 1024 -9.34 -2.97 12.51
CA LEU A 1024 -9.80 -2.62 13.86
C LEU A 1024 -10.25 -1.16 13.93
N PHE A 1025 -11.57 -0.96 14.03
CA PHE A 1025 -12.20 0.35 14.22
C PHE A 1025 -12.35 0.66 15.71
N ASP A 1026 -13.22 -0.07 16.40
CA ASP A 1026 -13.43 0.09 17.84
C ASP A 1026 -12.74 -1.07 18.57
N VAL A 1027 -11.79 -0.73 19.45
CA VAL A 1027 -10.83 -1.68 20.00
C VAL A 1027 -10.45 -1.35 21.44
N ALA A 1028 -10.29 -2.40 22.24
CA ALA A 1028 -9.62 -2.34 23.54
C ALA A 1028 -8.40 -3.26 23.50
N ALA A 1029 -7.22 -2.67 23.72
CA ALA A 1029 -5.98 -3.41 23.85
C ALA A 1029 -5.48 -3.31 25.28
N SER A 1030 -5.09 -4.44 25.88
CA SER A 1030 -4.42 -4.45 27.17
C SER A 1030 -3.12 -5.23 27.12
N ALA A 1031 -2.15 -4.80 27.92
CA ALA A 1031 -0.95 -5.59 28.21
C ALA A 1031 -0.46 -5.27 29.63
N ARG A 1032 0.21 -6.24 30.24
CA ARG A 1032 1.00 -6.03 31.44
C ARG A 1032 2.32 -5.37 31.05
N VAL A 1033 2.55 -4.15 31.52
CA VAL A 1033 3.71 -3.31 31.19
C VAL A 1033 4.58 -3.13 32.43
N LYS A 1034 5.86 -3.50 32.33
CA LYS A 1034 6.86 -3.35 33.39
C LYS A 1034 8.05 -2.55 32.88
N VAL A 1035 8.18 -1.31 33.34
CA VAL A 1035 9.33 -0.47 32.97
C VAL A 1035 10.50 -0.78 33.91
N VAL A 1036 11.59 -1.27 33.33
CA VAL A 1036 12.80 -1.72 34.04
C VAL A 1036 13.80 -0.58 34.22
N ALA A 1037 13.92 0.29 33.23
CA ALA A 1037 14.80 1.45 33.29
C ALA A 1037 14.25 2.60 32.43
N TRP A 1038 14.46 3.83 32.89
CA TRP A 1038 14.02 5.05 32.22
C TRP A 1038 15.22 5.85 31.70
N GLY A 1039 15.23 6.17 30.40
CA GLY A 1039 16.01 7.27 29.84
C GLY A 1039 15.25 8.61 29.92
N SER A 1040 15.87 9.72 29.53
CA SER A 1040 15.20 11.03 29.49
C SER A 1040 14.18 11.11 28.35
N GLY A 1041 13.01 11.73 28.59
CA GLY A 1041 11.95 11.90 27.57
C GLY A 1041 11.32 10.59 27.10
N SER A 1042 11.48 9.52 27.87
CA SER A 1042 11.12 8.16 27.51
C SER A 1042 9.64 7.87 27.57
N ARG A 1043 9.20 6.89 26.77
CA ARG A 1043 7.82 6.43 26.67
C ARG A 1043 7.75 4.92 26.76
N ALA A 1044 6.70 4.40 27.38
CA ALA A 1044 6.40 2.97 27.43
C ALA A 1044 4.89 2.75 27.42
N GLY A 1045 4.36 1.87 26.56
CA GLY A 1045 2.94 1.54 26.57
C GLY A 1045 2.41 0.91 25.29
N LEU A 1046 1.18 1.26 24.94
CA LEU A 1046 0.42 0.65 23.85
C LEU A 1046 0.20 1.65 22.72
N THR A 1047 0.03 1.12 21.51
CA THR A 1047 -0.49 1.88 20.36
C THR A 1047 -1.77 1.21 19.86
N VAL A 1048 -2.73 2.03 19.42
CA VAL A 1048 -3.99 1.56 18.82
C VAL A 1048 -4.32 2.41 17.61
N ARG A 1049 -5.08 1.83 16.67
CA ARG A 1049 -5.34 2.40 15.35
C ARG A 1049 -4.05 2.79 14.63
N THR A 1050 -3.07 1.90 14.73
CA THR A 1050 -1.74 2.10 14.17
C THR A 1050 -1.76 1.78 12.68
N LEU A 1051 -1.41 2.76 11.85
CA LEU A 1051 -1.22 2.61 10.41
C LEU A 1051 0.29 2.63 10.13
N GLY A 1052 0.85 1.46 9.78
CA GLY A 1052 2.29 1.30 9.57
C GLY A 1052 3.11 1.65 10.82
N THR A 1053 4.24 2.34 10.66
CA THR A 1053 5.15 2.62 11.79
C THR A 1053 5.06 4.07 12.31
N ASN A 1054 4.51 5.01 11.53
CA ASN A 1054 4.56 6.43 11.85
C ASN A 1054 3.23 7.03 12.33
N ASP A 1055 2.10 6.32 12.19
CA ASP A 1055 0.78 6.89 12.50
C ASP A 1055 0.06 6.02 13.52
N ALA A 1056 -0.30 6.59 14.67
CA ALA A 1056 -1.00 5.87 15.74
C ALA A 1056 -1.53 6.82 16.82
N TYR A 1057 -2.48 6.32 17.61
CA TYR A 1057 -2.65 6.81 18.98
C TYR A 1057 -1.75 6.03 19.93
N ARG A 1058 -0.99 6.74 20.77
CA ARG A 1058 -0.09 6.16 21.78
C ARG A 1058 -0.66 6.41 23.18
N PHE A 1059 -0.73 5.34 23.97
CA PHE A 1059 -1.19 5.32 25.36
C PHE A 1059 0.01 4.93 26.22
N VAL A 1060 0.70 5.94 26.76
CA VAL A 1060 2.06 5.76 27.28
C VAL A 1060 2.24 6.33 28.68
N ALA A 1061 3.06 5.64 29.47
CA ALA A 1061 3.78 6.24 30.57
C ALA A 1061 4.97 7.06 30.00
N TYR A 1062 5.08 8.32 30.41
CA TYR A 1062 6.06 9.29 29.94
C TYR A 1062 6.96 9.76 31.08
N ASN A 1063 8.28 9.78 30.84
CA ASN A 1063 9.27 10.34 31.75
C ASN A 1063 9.51 11.83 31.45
N ALA A 1064 8.95 12.71 32.28
CA ALA A 1064 9.12 14.16 32.21
C ALA A 1064 10.31 14.68 33.05
N GLY A 1065 11.31 13.83 33.31
CA GLY A 1065 12.44 14.14 34.19
C GLY A 1065 12.19 13.67 35.62
N SER A 1066 11.92 14.61 36.53
CA SER A 1066 11.64 14.31 37.95
C SER A 1066 10.24 13.73 38.19
N GLU A 1067 9.34 13.88 37.21
CA GLU A 1067 7.96 13.41 37.31
C GLU A 1067 7.69 12.32 36.26
N ARG A 1068 6.72 11.45 36.57
CA ARG A 1068 6.18 10.48 35.63
C ARG A 1068 4.72 10.82 35.33
N ARG A 1069 4.32 10.62 34.08
CA ARG A 1069 3.01 11.05 33.57
C ARG A 1069 2.40 9.94 32.72
N LEU A 1070 1.08 9.91 32.64
CA LEU A 1070 0.35 9.19 31.60
C LEU A 1070 0.05 10.17 30.47
N ARG A 1071 0.08 9.69 29.23
CA ARG A 1071 -0.31 10.47 28.05
C ARG A 1071 -1.13 9.66 27.06
N ILE A 1072 -2.05 10.36 26.41
CA ILE A 1072 -2.62 9.96 25.13
C ILE A 1072 -2.03 10.90 24.08
N GLU A 1073 -1.27 10.36 23.11
CA GLU A 1073 -0.60 11.11 22.06
C GLU A 1073 -1.12 10.66 20.69
N ARG A 1074 -1.28 11.59 19.74
CA ARG A 1074 -1.49 11.29 18.32
C ARG A 1074 -0.18 11.52 17.57
N VAL A 1075 0.22 10.57 16.75
CA VAL A 1075 1.33 10.73 15.80
C VAL A 1075 0.78 10.48 14.40
N MET A 1076 1.07 11.39 13.47
CA MET A 1076 0.75 11.27 12.05
C MET A 1076 1.89 11.93 11.28
N GLY A 1077 2.62 11.16 10.48
CA GLY A 1077 3.84 11.62 9.80
C GLY A 1077 3.85 11.43 8.28
N GLY A 1078 2.81 10.85 7.68
CA GLY A 1078 2.79 10.59 6.24
C GLY A 1078 4.00 9.75 5.80
N LEU A 1079 4.84 10.30 4.91
CA LEU A 1079 6.12 9.70 4.45
C LEU A 1079 7.34 10.09 5.30
N ILE A 1080 7.20 11.08 6.20
CA ILE A 1080 8.32 11.61 6.98
C ILE A 1080 8.70 10.58 8.05
N THR A 1081 10.00 10.40 8.27
CA THR A 1081 10.52 9.65 9.42
C THR A 1081 10.13 10.35 10.71
N GLN A 1082 9.00 9.88 11.27
CA GLN A 1082 8.41 10.19 12.57
C GLN A 1082 8.11 11.68 12.86
N ALA A 1083 6.83 12.04 12.75
CA ALA A 1083 6.34 13.34 13.22
C ALA A 1083 6.40 13.48 14.75
N ALA A 1084 6.52 14.73 15.21
CA ALA A 1084 6.38 15.05 16.63
C ALA A 1084 4.97 14.68 17.13
N PRO A 1085 4.84 14.05 18.31
CA PRO A 1085 3.54 13.68 18.85
C PRO A 1085 2.74 14.92 19.26
N VAL A 1086 1.44 14.91 18.94
CA VAL A 1086 0.45 15.84 19.48
C VAL A 1086 -0.12 15.23 20.76
N VAL A 1087 0.13 15.86 21.91
CA VAL A 1087 -0.40 15.42 23.21
C VAL A 1087 -1.88 15.78 23.28
N LEU A 1088 -2.74 14.76 23.37
CA LEU A 1088 -4.21 14.92 23.43
C LEU A 1088 -4.72 14.97 24.87
N ALA A 1089 -4.10 14.20 25.78
CA ALA A 1089 -4.36 14.24 27.20
C ALA A 1089 -3.10 13.85 28.00
N ASP A 1090 -2.94 14.41 29.19
CA ASP A 1090 -1.74 14.25 30.01
C ASP A 1090 -2.07 14.42 31.50
N LYS A 1091 -1.53 13.54 32.36
CA LYS A 1091 -1.79 13.54 33.81
C LYS A 1091 -0.59 12.96 34.57
N ALA A 1092 -0.23 13.58 35.70
CA ALA A 1092 0.76 13.04 36.62
C ALA A 1092 0.35 11.66 37.15
N PHE A 1093 1.29 10.71 37.21
CA PHE A 1093 1.04 9.37 37.73
C PHE A 1093 2.30 8.80 38.38
N ALA A 1094 2.18 8.25 39.58
CA ALA A 1094 3.30 7.67 40.31
C ALA A 1094 3.58 6.24 39.82
N PHE A 1095 4.73 6.04 39.15
CA PHE A 1095 5.19 4.71 38.73
C PHE A 1095 6.38 4.26 39.55
N SER A 1096 6.37 2.98 39.94
CA SER A 1096 7.52 2.29 40.52
C SER A 1096 8.24 1.47 39.45
N THR A 1097 9.52 1.77 39.21
CA THR A 1097 10.37 0.97 38.32
C THR A 1097 10.41 -0.50 38.78
N GLY A 1098 10.35 -1.43 37.84
CA GLY A 1098 10.32 -2.87 38.11
C GLY A 1098 8.96 -3.42 38.54
N THR A 1099 7.95 -2.56 38.73
CA THR A 1099 6.56 -2.97 39.00
C THR A 1099 5.80 -3.11 37.68
N SER A 1100 4.96 -4.14 37.58
CA SER A 1100 4.05 -4.32 36.44
C SER A 1100 2.74 -3.58 36.69
N TYR A 1101 2.24 -2.92 35.66
CA TYR A 1101 0.91 -2.31 35.61
C TYR A 1101 0.16 -2.85 34.39
N THR A 1102 -1.15 -3.08 34.50
CA THR A 1102 -1.97 -3.43 33.34
C THR A 1102 -2.42 -2.15 32.65
N PHE A 1103 -1.88 -1.89 31.46
CA PHE A 1103 -2.33 -0.77 30.64
C PHE A 1103 -3.48 -1.24 29.76
N THR A 1104 -4.55 -0.46 29.68
CA THR A 1104 -5.63 -0.69 28.72
C THR A 1104 -5.86 0.58 27.91
N ALA A 1105 -5.65 0.48 26.60
CA ALA A 1105 -5.93 1.50 25.61
C ALA A 1105 -7.27 1.17 24.95
N VAL A 1106 -8.26 2.05 25.11
CA VAL A 1106 -9.57 1.92 24.47
C VAL A 1106 -9.72 3.03 23.44
N ALA A 1107 -9.87 2.65 22.17
CA ALA A 1107 -10.29 3.54 21.10
C ALA A 1107 -11.69 3.12 20.64
N ARG A 1108 -12.69 3.94 20.94
CA ARG A 1108 -14.07 3.71 20.53
C ARG A 1108 -14.58 4.98 19.88
N ARG A 1109 -14.87 4.90 18.58
CA ARG A 1109 -15.25 6.04 17.74
C ARG A 1109 -14.23 7.16 17.84
N GLY A 1110 -14.59 8.39 18.17
CA GLY A 1110 -13.63 9.48 18.38
C GLY A 1110 -13.02 9.51 19.78
N THR A 1111 -13.46 8.66 20.70
CA THR A 1111 -13.10 8.71 22.13
C THR A 1111 -11.96 7.75 22.45
N LEU A 1112 -10.95 8.27 23.13
CA LEU A 1112 -9.74 7.57 23.55
C LEU A 1112 -9.70 7.53 25.07
N THR A 1113 -9.60 6.35 25.68
CA THR A 1113 -9.56 6.18 27.14
C THR A 1113 -8.38 5.33 27.55
N PHE A 1114 -7.56 5.84 28.49
CA PHE A 1114 -6.43 5.12 29.05
C PHE A 1114 -6.78 4.65 30.47
N LEU A 1115 -6.80 3.34 30.69
CA LEU A 1115 -6.94 2.73 32.02
C LEU A 1115 -5.60 2.15 32.50
N VAL A 1116 -5.40 2.20 33.82
CA VAL A 1116 -4.31 1.50 34.51
C VAL A 1116 -4.93 0.63 35.59
N ASP A 1117 -4.63 -0.67 35.56
CA ASP A 1117 -5.18 -1.70 36.46
C ASP A 1117 -6.71 -1.66 36.54
N GLY A 1118 -7.36 -1.48 35.39
CA GLY A 1118 -8.82 -1.42 35.25
C GLY A 1118 -9.45 -0.08 35.66
N VAL A 1119 -8.67 0.90 36.11
CA VAL A 1119 -9.17 2.22 36.52
C VAL A 1119 -8.89 3.27 35.43
N PRO A 1120 -9.92 3.96 34.87
CA PRO A 1120 -9.73 5.05 33.92
C PRO A 1120 -8.90 6.20 34.49
N GLN A 1121 -7.84 6.59 33.78
CA GLN A 1121 -6.92 7.66 34.18
C GLN A 1121 -7.00 8.90 33.29
N LEU A 1122 -7.17 8.70 31.98
CA LEU A 1122 -7.25 9.75 30.96
C LEU A 1122 -8.37 9.47 29.95
N THR A 1123 -8.96 10.54 29.43
CA THR A 1123 -9.85 10.51 28.27
C THR A 1123 -9.50 11.68 27.34
N ALA A 1124 -9.48 11.42 26.03
CA ALA A 1124 -9.32 12.42 24.98
C ALA A 1124 -10.30 12.16 23.84
N ARG A 1125 -10.50 13.17 22.98
CA ARG A 1125 -11.28 13.02 21.75
C ARG A 1125 -10.46 13.44 20.55
N ASP A 1126 -10.30 12.54 19.59
CA ASP A 1126 -9.65 12.79 18.30
C ASP A 1126 -10.20 11.79 17.26
N PRO A 1127 -10.84 12.26 16.17
CA PRO A 1127 -11.47 11.36 15.18
C PRO A 1127 -10.63 11.10 13.93
N LEU A 1128 -9.35 11.52 13.90
CA LEU A 1128 -8.55 11.50 12.66
C LEU A 1128 -8.08 10.09 12.26
N LEU A 1129 -7.68 9.26 13.22
CA LEU A 1129 -7.38 7.85 12.97
C LEU A 1129 -8.62 7.03 13.32
N THR A 1130 -9.34 6.58 12.30
CA THR A 1130 -10.62 5.87 12.46
C THR A 1130 -10.46 4.36 12.59
N ARG A 1131 -9.35 3.81 12.08
CA ARG A 1131 -9.02 2.38 12.10
C ARG A 1131 -7.52 2.16 12.14
N GLY A 1132 -7.09 0.95 12.48
CA GLY A 1132 -5.70 0.50 12.35
C GLY A 1132 -5.36 -0.67 13.27
N GLY A 1133 -4.09 -1.04 13.36
CA GLY A 1133 -3.62 -2.14 14.22
C GLY A 1133 -3.43 -1.76 15.68
N VAL A 1134 -2.90 -2.71 16.44
CA VAL A 1134 -2.43 -2.52 17.82
C VAL A 1134 -0.95 -2.82 17.89
N GLY A 1135 -0.24 -2.16 18.80
CA GLY A 1135 1.18 -2.41 18.98
C GLY A 1135 1.68 -2.14 20.39
N LEU A 1136 2.87 -2.62 20.68
CA LEU A 1136 3.60 -2.38 21.92
C LEU A 1136 4.76 -1.44 21.64
N TYR A 1137 4.94 -0.45 22.50
CA TYR A 1137 5.78 0.70 22.20
C TYR A 1137 6.69 1.06 23.37
N ALA A 1138 7.96 1.29 23.04
CA ALA A 1138 8.97 1.82 23.95
C ALA A 1138 9.83 2.86 23.23
N SER A 1139 10.25 3.91 23.93
CA SER A 1139 11.15 4.94 23.45
C SER A 1139 12.04 5.34 24.61
N THR A 1140 13.35 5.23 24.41
CA THR A 1140 14.41 5.48 25.41
C THR A 1140 14.13 4.83 26.78
N ALA A 1141 13.53 3.64 26.79
CA ALA A 1141 13.19 2.89 28.01
C ALA A 1141 13.41 1.39 27.83
N GLN A 1142 13.80 0.72 28.91
CA GLN A 1142 13.75 -0.75 29.00
C GLN A 1142 12.38 -1.18 29.51
N VAL A 1143 11.66 -1.98 28.74
CA VAL A 1143 10.26 -2.33 29.02
C VAL A 1143 10.03 -3.80 28.75
N ARG A 1144 9.27 -4.45 29.63
CA ARG A 1144 8.77 -5.82 29.47
C ARG A 1144 7.26 -5.80 29.30
N PHE A 1145 6.77 -6.55 28.33
CA PHE A 1145 5.36 -6.73 28.02
C PHE A 1145 4.97 -8.20 28.17
N ASP A 1146 3.80 -8.43 28.71
CA ASP A 1146 3.20 -9.75 28.93
C ASP A 1146 1.66 -9.64 28.91
N ASP A 1147 0.96 -10.77 28.90
CA ASP A 1147 -0.50 -10.86 28.99
C ASP A 1147 -1.24 -9.91 28.03
N VAL A 1148 -0.82 -9.90 26.76
CA VAL A 1148 -1.49 -9.09 25.74
C VAL A 1148 -2.86 -9.66 25.45
N ARG A 1149 -3.86 -8.78 25.41
CA ARG A 1149 -5.21 -9.10 24.98
C ARG A 1149 -5.76 -7.99 24.10
N LEU A 1150 -6.41 -8.40 23.02
CA LEU A 1150 -7.08 -7.53 22.07
C LEU A 1150 -8.55 -7.91 21.97
N ASP A 1151 -9.43 -6.96 22.27
CA ASP A 1151 -10.87 -7.10 22.11
C ASP A 1151 -11.39 -6.13 21.06
N THR A 1152 -12.15 -6.63 20.08
CA THR A 1152 -12.96 -5.79 19.19
C THR A 1152 -14.24 -5.39 19.91
N LEU A 1153 -14.57 -4.10 19.86
CA LEU A 1153 -15.75 -3.53 20.48
C LEU A 1153 -16.85 -3.41 19.41
N GLY A 1154 -18.04 -3.91 19.72
CA GLY A 1154 -19.20 -3.88 18.82
C GLY A 1154 -19.84 -2.50 18.68
#